data_AF-A0A844RD33-F1
#
_entry.id   AF-A0A844RD33-F1
#
_cell.length_a   1.000
_cell.length_b   1.000
_cell.length_c   1.000
_cell.angle_alpha   90.00
_cell.angle_beta   90.00
_cell.angle_gamma   90.00
#
_symmetry.space_group_name_H-M   'P 1'
#
loop_
_entity.id
_entity.type
_entity.pdbx_description
1 polymer ?
#
loop_
_entity_poly.entity_id
_entity_poly.type
_entity_poly.pdbx_seq_one_letter_code
_entity_poly.pdbx_strand_id
1 'polypeptide(L)'
;MWLMLALAVVVCVAVLYVPGYLFARSLFVSRFASVAIAPMISIFFLAVLGIVLFEVGVTCSGPVLLAIAVAIGAIALLVSKGIARAKAPNASRELIAIDDVKGAWKAAALYVAVAFAVVFVVFLLAIDGPESFSRNDDTTVHLAIVRGFLDTGTFSTLHASSYLDQGVTSSFYPSAWHVVTAVVASFFGDAVTLAANASIIALTAVVFPLGMCLLFLKLFGEGKRVVWAGSLFVVAFCGFPWGFVVYGQLLSNMVSFMLIPLAFVALVGAIEAKGLSGKVRLAFLVAAGLVSIALSQPNGAFTFGIWAVLYCMGRILVPPCDDAPRIASKRIAAAAALFAVACAGWVVLYFAPFLQNVVQYTWKATLSPLEAIGGGLLFMFTTREGVQPFLSVAVLAGVIYTCRNRRYLWMTVAYAFAFIVYVIDVSTDGVVKQVLSGFWYTDYYRTGAMTALFAIPLASLGFVQLVDIVRSWCAKALRVQADHPKCRYLPVGILVALMLMCQFFPFHAKLMGKTDIGAGLVKIHREVSMRYSWDRGLTGEEDAFVKKAVELIGEGALVINVPSDGSCWSYGVEGINTYFRRSSDNGRGGAEESKILRTQLRDISTSEEVQRLVNDLDARYVLMLDVQGSDHRTTTTIRYKEENWRGIETIDEQTPGFKLLLSEDDMRLYEIVG
;
A
#
# COMPACT_ATOMS: atom_id res chain seq x y z
N MET A 1 6.82 24.66 4.57
CA MET A 1 6.94 23.25 4.10
C MET A 1 5.85 22.35 4.68
N TRP A 2 5.70 22.17 6.00
CA TRP A 2 4.63 21.31 6.58
C TRP A 2 3.18 21.72 6.22
N LEU A 3 2.91 23.02 6.05
CA LEU A 3 1.63 23.50 5.54
C LEU A 3 1.34 23.02 4.11
N MET A 4 2.37 22.91 3.26
CA MET A 4 2.22 22.36 1.90
C MET A 4 1.87 20.89 1.95
N LEU A 5 2.49 20.11 2.85
CA LEU A 5 2.11 18.71 3.07
C LEU A 5 0.65 18.60 3.53
N ALA A 6 0.20 19.42 4.48
CA ALA A 6 -1.18 19.42 4.92
C ALA A 6 -2.15 19.74 3.75
N LEU A 7 -1.81 20.71 2.90
CA LEU A 7 -2.58 21.04 1.71
C LEU A 7 -2.57 19.89 0.69
N ALA A 8 -1.43 19.23 0.46
CA ALA A 8 -1.30 18.08 -0.41
C ALA A 8 -2.14 16.89 0.10
N VAL A 9 -2.22 16.67 1.42
CA VAL A 9 -3.12 15.67 2.01
C VAL A 9 -4.58 16.01 1.73
N VAL A 10 -4.99 17.28 1.86
CA VAL A 10 -6.36 17.71 1.55
C VAL A 10 -6.68 17.50 0.05
N VAL A 11 -5.76 17.86 -0.84
CA VAL A 11 -5.90 17.62 -2.29
C VAL A 11 -5.98 16.12 -2.58
N CYS A 12 -5.13 15.30 -1.97
CA CYS A 12 -5.17 13.85 -2.13
C CYS A 12 -6.51 13.25 -1.67
N VAL A 13 -7.04 13.70 -0.53
CA VAL A 13 -8.38 13.31 -0.06
C VAL A 13 -9.44 13.77 -1.07
N ALA A 14 -9.35 14.97 -1.64
CA ALA A 14 -10.30 15.41 -2.66
C ALA A 14 -10.26 14.54 -3.93
N VAL A 15 -9.05 14.22 -4.44
CA VAL A 15 -8.82 13.31 -5.58
C VAL A 15 -9.44 11.95 -5.32
N LEU A 16 -9.25 11.40 -4.12
CA LEU A 16 -9.77 10.08 -3.74
C LEU A 16 -11.28 10.08 -3.48
N TYR A 17 -11.88 11.16 -2.98
CA TYR A 17 -13.28 11.13 -2.54
C TYR A 17 -14.27 11.78 -3.52
N VAL A 18 -13.91 12.85 -4.24
CA VAL A 18 -14.89 13.63 -5.02
C VAL A 18 -15.50 12.82 -6.18
N PRO A 19 -14.73 12.23 -7.11
CA PRO A 19 -15.30 11.48 -8.24
C PRO A 19 -16.18 10.31 -7.78
N GLY A 20 -15.62 9.51 -6.87
CA GLY A 20 -16.27 8.31 -6.35
C GLY A 20 -17.50 8.59 -5.51
N TYR A 21 -17.52 9.68 -4.73
CA TYR A 21 -18.69 10.06 -3.94
C TYR A 21 -19.88 10.43 -4.85
N LEU A 22 -19.62 11.24 -5.88
CA LEU A 22 -20.65 11.63 -6.85
C LEU A 22 -21.25 10.41 -7.54
N PHE A 23 -20.38 9.50 -7.99
CA PHE A 23 -20.82 8.28 -8.64
C PHE A 23 -21.53 7.30 -7.68
N ALA A 24 -21.03 7.10 -6.46
CA ALA A 24 -21.70 6.26 -5.45
C ALA A 24 -23.13 6.74 -5.16
N ARG A 25 -23.31 8.07 -5.08
CA ARG A 25 -24.64 8.67 -4.90
C ARG A 25 -25.55 8.45 -6.10
N SER A 26 -25.03 8.33 -7.32
CA SER A 26 -25.81 7.96 -8.50
C SER A 26 -26.41 6.56 -8.40
N LEU A 27 -25.74 5.65 -7.67
CA LEU A 27 -26.21 4.28 -7.42
C LEU A 27 -27.19 4.19 -6.24
N PHE A 28 -27.55 5.32 -5.61
CA PHE A 28 -28.37 5.39 -4.40
C PHE A 28 -27.71 4.75 -3.17
N VAL A 29 -26.38 4.72 -3.10
CA VAL A 29 -25.65 4.33 -1.87
C VAL A 29 -25.88 5.38 -0.79
N SER A 30 -26.12 5.01 0.48
CA SER A 30 -26.33 5.97 1.57
C SER A 30 -25.19 6.97 1.73
N ARG A 31 -25.44 8.17 2.30
CA ARG A 31 -24.46 9.28 2.30
C ARG A 31 -23.13 8.89 2.95
N PHE A 32 -23.20 8.31 4.15
CA PHE A 32 -22.01 7.86 4.87
C PHE A 32 -21.27 6.75 4.10
N ALA A 33 -22.00 5.73 3.63
CA ALA A 33 -21.39 4.64 2.86
C ALA A 33 -20.78 5.14 1.53
N SER A 34 -21.34 6.18 0.93
CA SER A 34 -20.79 6.81 -0.27
C SER A 34 -19.47 7.50 -0.01
N VAL A 35 -19.31 8.15 1.15
CA VAL A 35 -18.01 8.72 1.56
C VAL A 35 -17.00 7.59 1.72
N ALA A 36 -17.31 6.56 2.50
CA ALA A 36 -16.38 5.47 2.75
C ALA A 36 -15.98 4.69 1.48
N ILE A 37 -16.92 4.43 0.54
CA ILE A 37 -16.64 3.69 -0.70
C ILE A 37 -15.98 4.56 -1.78
N ALA A 38 -16.05 5.89 -1.69
CA ALA A 38 -15.59 6.78 -2.75
C ALA A 38 -14.16 6.49 -3.26
N PRO A 39 -13.14 6.26 -2.41
CA PRO A 39 -11.78 5.98 -2.87
C PRO A 39 -11.67 4.81 -3.86
N MET A 40 -12.43 3.73 -3.62
CA MET A 40 -12.47 2.56 -4.48
C MET A 40 -12.95 2.90 -5.90
N ILE A 41 -13.95 3.79 -6.00
CA ILE A 41 -14.56 4.20 -7.26
C ILE A 41 -13.73 5.28 -7.96
N SER A 42 -13.14 6.22 -7.21
CA SER A 42 -12.25 7.23 -7.81
C SER A 42 -11.01 6.58 -8.42
N ILE A 43 -10.40 5.62 -7.72
CA ILE A 43 -9.26 4.85 -8.24
C ILE A 43 -9.66 4.05 -9.49
N PHE A 44 -10.86 3.45 -9.49
CA PHE A 44 -11.40 2.77 -10.68
C PHE A 44 -11.42 3.72 -11.88
N PHE A 45 -12.02 4.90 -11.72
CA PHE A 45 -12.12 5.87 -12.79
C PHE A 45 -10.76 6.37 -13.25
N LEU A 46 -9.90 6.84 -12.35
CA LEU A 46 -8.60 7.39 -12.70
C LEU A 46 -7.73 6.37 -13.46
N ALA A 47 -7.67 5.13 -12.98
CA ALA A 47 -6.87 4.08 -13.62
C ALA A 47 -7.45 3.64 -14.97
N VAL A 48 -8.77 3.43 -15.07
CA VAL A 48 -9.41 3.02 -16.32
C VAL A 48 -9.38 4.14 -17.36
N LEU A 49 -9.61 5.40 -16.96
CA LEU A 49 -9.46 6.55 -17.85
C LEU A 49 -8.03 6.69 -18.36
N GLY A 50 -7.02 6.51 -17.50
CA GLY A 50 -5.62 6.55 -17.91
C GLY A 50 -5.29 5.49 -18.98
N ILE A 51 -5.85 4.28 -18.84
CA ILE A 51 -5.74 3.23 -19.87
C ILE A 51 -6.46 3.67 -21.16
N VAL A 52 -7.72 4.08 -21.06
CA VAL A 52 -8.55 4.42 -22.24
C VAL A 52 -7.93 5.58 -23.03
N LEU A 53 -7.47 6.64 -22.35
CA LEU A 53 -6.87 7.81 -22.99
C LEU A 53 -5.58 7.45 -23.74
N PHE A 54 -4.75 6.58 -23.16
CA PHE A 54 -3.55 6.09 -23.83
C PHE A 54 -3.88 5.30 -25.10
N GLU A 55 -4.83 4.36 -25.03
CA GLU A 55 -5.23 3.53 -26.19
C GLU A 55 -5.79 4.36 -27.36
N VAL A 56 -6.39 5.52 -27.08
CA VAL A 56 -6.86 6.45 -28.12
C VAL A 56 -5.83 7.51 -28.50
N GLY A 57 -4.60 7.43 -27.97
CA GLY A 57 -3.49 8.34 -28.28
C GLY A 57 -3.64 9.76 -27.69
N VAL A 58 -4.41 9.92 -26.61
CA VAL A 58 -4.64 11.20 -25.95
C VAL A 58 -3.80 11.31 -24.68
N THR A 59 -2.95 12.33 -24.64
CA THR A 59 -2.25 12.75 -23.42
C THR A 59 -3.05 13.85 -22.71
N CYS A 60 -2.92 13.93 -21.39
CA CYS A 60 -3.54 14.99 -20.61
C CYS A 60 -2.74 15.29 -19.34
N SER A 61 -3.01 16.40 -18.68
CA SER A 61 -2.44 16.66 -17.35
C SER A 61 -3.26 15.96 -16.26
N GLY A 62 -2.64 15.74 -15.09
CA GLY A 62 -3.31 15.17 -13.92
C GLY A 62 -4.64 15.86 -13.53
N PRO A 63 -4.73 17.21 -13.54
CA PRO A 63 -5.97 17.91 -13.22
C PRO A 63 -7.07 17.69 -14.28
N VAL A 64 -6.69 17.53 -15.55
CA VAL A 64 -7.64 17.21 -16.63
C VAL A 64 -8.19 15.79 -16.46
N LEU A 65 -7.33 14.81 -16.16
CA LEU A 65 -7.76 13.44 -15.85
C LEU A 65 -8.76 13.41 -14.69
N LEU A 66 -8.47 14.16 -13.62
CA LEU A 66 -9.38 14.32 -12.48
C LEU A 66 -10.69 14.98 -12.88
N ALA A 67 -10.65 16.05 -13.67
CA ALA A 67 -11.85 16.76 -14.13
C ALA A 67 -12.77 15.84 -14.94
N ILE A 68 -12.22 14.98 -15.80
CA ILE A 68 -13.00 13.99 -16.55
C ILE A 68 -13.65 12.99 -15.58
N ALA A 69 -12.90 12.45 -14.61
CA ALA A 69 -13.45 11.53 -13.61
C ALA A 69 -14.59 12.17 -12.78
N VAL A 70 -14.41 13.44 -12.36
CA VAL A 70 -15.44 14.22 -11.65
C VAL A 70 -16.67 14.44 -12.55
N ALA A 71 -16.47 14.78 -13.82
CA ALA A 71 -17.55 14.98 -14.78
C ALA A 71 -18.39 13.71 -14.98
N ILE A 72 -17.76 12.54 -15.11
CA ILE A 72 -18.46 11.25 -15.18
C ILE A 72 -19.33 11.03 -13.94
N GLY A 73 -18.76 11.23 -12.75
CA GLY A 73 -19.50 11.09 -11.48
C GLY A 73 -20.68 12.07 -11.38
N ALA A 74 -20.47 13.33 -11.77
CA ALA A 74 -21.48 14.38 -11.75
C ALA A 74 -22.62 14.10 -12.75
N ILE A 75 -22.30 13.73 -13.98
CA ILE A 75 -23.27 13.39 -15.02
C ILE A 75 -24.08 12.17 -14.58
N ALA A 76 -23.44 11.11 -14.10
CA ALA A 76 -24.13 9.92 -13.58
C ALA A 76 -25.13 10.28 -12.47
N LEU A 77 -24.73 11.16 -11.54
CA LEU A 77 -25.60 11.62 -10.46
C LEU A 77 -26.80 12.43 -10.98
N LEU A 78 -26.58 13.35 -11.93
CA LEU A 78 -27.64 14.16 -12.53
C LEU A 78 -28.63 13.30 -13.31
N VAL A 79 -28.14 12.37 -14.13
CA VAL A 79 -28.97 11.41 -14.89
C VAL A 79 -29.78 10.55 -13.94
N SER A 80 -29.16 10.00 -12.88
CA SER A 80 -29.85 9.19 -11.88
C SER A 80 -30.97 9.96 -11.17
N LYS A 81 -30.73 11.22 -10.79
CA LYS A 81 -31.74 12.12 -10.22
C LYS A 81 -32.88 12.43 -11.21
N GLY A 82 -32.56 12.64 -12.49
CA GLY A 82 -33.55 12.86 -13.55
C GLY A 82 -34.47 11.65 -13.72
N ILE A 83 -33.91 10.45 -13.82
CA ILE A 83 -34.66 9.18 -13.93
C ILE A 83 -35.53 8.95 -12.69
N ALA A 84 -34.99 9.24 -11.49
CA ALA A 84 -35.72 9.08 -10.23
C ALA A 84 -36.88 10.08 -10.07
N ARG A 85 -36.81 11.26 -10.69
CA ARG A 85 -37.93 12.22 -10.72
C ARG A 85 -39.00 11.82 -11.74
N ALA A 86 -38.59 11.23 -12.87
CA ALA A 86 -39.49 10.81 -13.94
C ALA A 86 -40.28 9.53 -13.59
N LYS A 87 -39.70 8.62 -12.81
CA LYS A 87 -40.43 7.51 -12.21
C LYS A 87 -41.09 8.02 -10.94
N ALA A 88 -42.40 7.79 -10.76
CA ALA A 88 -43.12 8.14 -9.53
C ALA A 88 -42.31 7.73 -8.28
N PRO A 89 -42.37 8.49 -7.16
CA PRO A 89 -41.51 8.33 -5.98
C PRO A 89 -41.87 7.06 -5.18
N ASN A 90 -41.80 5.89 -5.82
CA ASN A 90 -41.87 4.60 -5.18
C ASN A 90 -40.53 4.35 -4.51
N ALA A 91 -40.41 4.83 -3.27
CA ALA A 91 -39.42 4.49 -2.25
C ALA A 91 -38.16 3.80 -2.79
N SER A 92 -37.28 4.54 -3.46
CA SER A 92 -35.97 4.04 -3.85
C SER A 92 -35.19 3.70 -2.57
N ARG A 93 -35.16 2.42 -2.19
CA ARG A 93 -34.39 1.94 -1.04
C ARG A 93 -32.92 2.21 -1.30
N GLU A 94 -32.25 2.87 -0.34
CA GLU A 94 -30.81 3.10 -0.41
C GLU A 94 -30.04 1.78 -0.47
N LEU A 95 -29.01 1.72 -1.30
CA LEU A 95 -28.01 0.66 -1.26
C LEU A 95 -27.09 0.91 -0.07
N ILE A 96 -26.71 -0.17 0.63
CA ILE A 96 -25.83 -0.09 1.81
C ILE A 96 -26.39 0.95 2.81
N ALA A 97 -27.61 0.70 3.25
CA ALA A 97 -28.28 1.54 4.23
C ALA A 97 -27.53 1.52 5.58
N ILE A 98 -27.54 2.67 6.24
CA ILE A 98 -26.96 2.85 7.58
C ILE A 98 -28.08 3.38 8.47
N ASP A 99 -28.53 2.55 9.43
CA ASP A 99 -29.70 2.87 10.25
C ASP A 99 -29.42 4.05 11.21
N ASP A 100 -28.27 4.02 11.91
CA ASP A 100 -27.83 5.07 12.84
C ASP A 100 -26.77 5.98 12.20
N VAL A 101 -27.21 6.90 11.35
CA VAL A 101 -26.32 7.83 10.62
C VAL A 101 -25.49 8.70 11.58
N LYS A 102 -26.09 9.19 12.67
CA LYS A 102 -25.39 10.00 13.67
C LYS A 102 -24.31 9.18 14.37
N GLY A 103 -24.63 7.93 14.75
CA GLY A 103 -23.67 6.99 15.31
C GLY A 103 -22.53 6.67 14.35
N ALA A 104 -22.82 6.47 13.07
CA ALA A 104 -21.83 6.19 12.04
C ALA A 104 -20.82 7.34 11.87
N TRP A 105 -21.29 8.59 11.81
CA TRP A 105 -20.39 9.74 11.72
C TRP A 105 -19.52 9.92 12.97
N LYS A 106 -20.06 9.67 14.16
CA LYS A 106 -19.24 9.71 15.38
C LYS A 106 -18.22 8.58 15.41
N ALA A 107 -18.57 7.38 14.95
CA ALA A 107 -17.64 6.27 14.81
C ALA A 107 -16.54 6.63 13.80
N ALA A 108 -16.89 7.14 12.64
CA ALA A 108 -15.94 7.59 11.63
C ALA A 108 -14.97 8.66 12.15
N ALA A 109 -15.49 9.66 12.88
CA ALA A 109 -14.65 10.67 13.51
C ALA A 109 -13.66 10.04 14.51
N LEU A 110 -14.09 9.05 15.30
CA LEU A 110 -13.17 8.34 16.20
C LEU A 110 -12.11 7.54 15.43
N TYR A 111 -12.50 6.83 14.37
CA TYR A 111 -11.58 6.04 13.55
C TYR A 111 -10.49 6.94 12.93
N VAL A 112 -10.90 8.05 12.32
CA VAL A 112 -9.96 9.02 11.73
C VAL A 112 -9.09 9.67 12.80
N ALA A 113 -9.66 10.05 13.95
CA ALA A 113 -8.89 10.68 15.03
C ALA A 113 -7.83 9.75 15.63
N VAL A 114 -8.19 8.48 15.93
CA VAL A 114 -7.23 7.49 16.45
C VAL A 114 -6.18 7.16 15.39
N ALA A 115 -6.60 6.95 14.14
CA ALA A 115 -5.65 6.66 13.07
C ALA A 115 -4.69 7.82 12.81
N PHE A 116 -5.18 9.06 12.81
CA PHE A 116 -4.34 10.25 12.68
C PHE A 116 -3.35 10.37 13.84
N ALA A 117 -3.73 10.10 15.08
CA ALA A 117 -2.81 10.12 16.21
C ALA A 117 -1.67 9.09 16.04
N VAL A 118 -1.99 7.88 15.56
CA VAL A 118 -0.98 6.85 15.29
C VAL A 118 -0.10 7.25 14.10
N VAL A 119 -0.67 7.75 13.00
CA VAL A 119 0.08 8.24 11.83
C VAL A 119 1.00 9.41 12.21
N PHE A 120 0.53 10.31 13.07
CA PHE A 120 1.32 11.41 13.57
C PHE A 120 2.58 10.90 14.29
N VAL A 121 2.42 9.96 15.22
CA VAL A 121 3.54 9.40 15.98
C VAL A 121 4.44 8.52 15.11
N VAL A 122 3.87 7.60 14.33
CA VAL A 122 4.63 6.54 13.65
C VAL A 122 5.29 7.05 12.36
N PHE A 123 4.68 8.00 11.66
CA PHE A 123 5.16 8.47 10.36
C PHE A 123 5.58 9.94 10.40
N LEU A 124 4.71 10.87 10.80
CA LEU A 124 5.02 12.30 10.71
C LEU A 124 6.16 12.75 11.63
N LEU A 125 6.25 12.22 12.85
CA LEU A 125 7.37 12.48 13.76
C LEU A 125 8.65 11.74 13.36
N ALA A 126 8.55 10.77 12.46
CA ALA A 126 9.69 9.93 12.05
C ALA A 126 10.39 10.48 10.80
N ILE A 127 9.69 11.16 9.90
CA ILE A 127 10.27 11.71 8.68
C ILE A 127 10.97 13.05 8.95
N ASP A 128 12.13 13.26 8.34
CA ASP A 128 12.97 14.46 8.59
C ASP A 128 12.52 15.70 7.80
N GLY A 129 11.44 15.58 7.04
CA GLY A 129 10.86 16.66 6.24
C GLY A 129 9.65 16.21 5.43
N PRO A 130 8.81 17.15 4.98
CA PRO A 130 7.59 16.81 4.23
C PRO A 130 7.85 16.21 2.84
N GLU A 131 9.04 16.40 2.29
CA GLU A 131 9.50 15.86 1.02
C GLU A 131 10.53 14.73 1.19
N SER A 132 10.87 14.37 2.43
CA SER A 132 11.71 13.21 2.70
C SER A 132 11.04 11.95 2.16
N PHE A 133 11.82 11.06 1.56
CA PHE A 133 11.33 9.81 0.99
C PHE A 133 12.18 8.64 1.45
N SER A 134 11.68 7.41 1.30
CA SER A 134 12.42 6.23 1.70
C SER A 134 13.61 5.95 0.77
N ARG A 135 14.84 5.89 1.28
CA ARG A 135 16.03 5.46 0.51
C ARG A 135 16.13 3.94 0.37
N ASN A 136 15.12 3.35 -0.26
CA ASN A 136 15.10 1.94 -0.65
C ASN A 136 15.23 1.82 -2.18
N ASP A 137 15.76 0.70 -2.67
CA ASP A 137 15.88 0.40 -4.11
C ASP A 137 14.52 0.55 -4.82
N ASP A 138 13.45 -0.04 -4.30
CA ASP A 138 12.11 0.04 -4.94
C ASP A 138 11.52 1.46 -4.96
N THR A 139 11.99 2.37 -4.10
CA THR A 139 11.52 3.77 -4.17
C THR A 139 11.92 4.43 -5.48
N THR A 140 13.06 4.05 -6.08
CA THR A 140 13.49 4.57 -7.40
C THR A 140 12.40 4.31 -8.45
N VAL A 141 11.91 3.08 -8.52
CA VAL A 141 10.83 2.62 -9.41
C VAL A 141 9.54 3.41 -9.16
N HIS A 142 9.14 3.54 -7.89
CA HIS A 142 7.90 4.20 -7.52
C HIS A 142 7.90 5.69 -7.90
N LEU A 143 8.98 6.42 -7.59
CA LEU A 143 9.06 7.84 -7.92
C LEU A 143 9.24 8.04 -9.44
N ALA A 144 10.00 7.18 -10.12
CA ALA A 144 10.20 7.23 -11.57
C ALA A 144 8.90 7.02 -12.36
N ILE A 145 8.02 6.09 -11.95
CA ILE A 145 6.73 5.90 -12.62
C ILE A 145 5.83 7.13 -12.43
N VAL A 146 5.80 7.71 -11.22
CA VAL A 146 5.01 8.94 -10.97
C VAL A 146 5.53 10.07 -11.84
N ARG A 147 6.86 10.28 -11.89
CA ARG A 147 7.49 11.28 -12.75
C ARG A 147 7.16 11.04 -14.22
N GLY A 148 7.32 9.82 -14.71
CA GLY A 148 7.02 9.47 -16.11
C GLY A 148 5.57 9.76 -16.52
N PHE A 149 4.61 9.58 -15.61
CA PHE A 149 3.22 10.00 -15.85
C PHE A 149 3.06 11.51 -16.00
N LEU A 150 3.81 12.30 -15.22
CA LEU A 150 3.80 13.76 -15.29
C LEU A 150 4.45 14.25 -16.59
N ASP A 151 5.62 13.72 -16.92
CA ASP A 151 6.42 14.15 -18.08
C ASP A 151 5.71 13.84 -19.41
N THR A 152 5.00 12.71 -19.49
CA THR A 152 4.36 12.25 -20.73
C THR A 152 2.86 12.55 -20.82
N GLY A 153 2.21 12.90 -19.71
CA GLY A 153 0.76 13.01 -19.63
C GLY A 153 0.00 11.70 -19.90
N THR A 154 0.68 10.56 -19.74
CA THR A 154 0.16 9.21 -20.03
C THR A 154 0.03 8.38 -18.75
N PHE A 155 -1.19 8.21 -18.24
CA PHE A 155 -1.47 7.56 -16.95
C PHE A 155 -1.87 6.08 -17.05
N SER A 156 -1.38 5.36 -18.08
CA SER A 156 -1.80 3.98 -18.33
C SER A 156 -1.04 2.96 -17.48
N THR A 157 -1.79 2.10 -16.77
CA THR A 157 -1.19 1.00 -15.99
C THR A 157 -0.73 -0.18 -16.86
N LEU A 158 -1.19 -0.26 -18.11
CA LEU A 158 -0.77 -1.30 -19.06
C LEU A 158 0.62 -1.02 -19.66
N HIS A 159 1.09 0.22 -19.56
CA HIS A 159 2.34 0.69 -20.15
C HIS A 159 3.32 1.27 -19.13
N ALA A 160 3.00 1.22 -17.84
CA ALA A 160 3.79 1.88 -16.80
C ALA A 160 5.23 1.35 -16.63
N SER A 161 5.54 0.13 -17.12
CA SER A 161 6.91 -0.37 -17.08
C SER A 161 7.86 0.33 -18.07
N SER A 162 7.32 1.08 -19.06
CA SER A 162 8.16 1.83 -20.01
C SER A 162 8.96 2.91 -19.31
N TYR A 163 8.42 3.55 -18.27
CA TYR A 163 9.12 4.62 -17.55
C TYR A 163 10.33 4.15 -16.74
N LEU A 164 10.41 2.84 -16.50
CA LEU A 164 11.56 2.22 -15.85
C LEU A 164 12.70 1.98 -16.81
N ASP A 165 12.44 2.01 -18.14
CA ASP A 165 13.43 2.04 -19.20
C ASP A 165 14.58 1.07 -18.90
N GLN A 166 14.25 -0.21 -18.73
CA GLN A 166 15.21 -1.31 -18.48
C GLN A 166 15.33 -2.27 -19.68
N GLY A 167 15.06 -1.77 -20.90
CA GLY A 167 15.01 -2.59 -22.11
C GLY A 167 13.82 -3.57 -22.19
N VAL A 168 12.79 -3.40 -21.35
CA VAL A 168 11.60 -4.25 -21.33
C VAL A 168 10.49 -3.64 -22.17
N THR A 169 9.93 -4.42 -23.11
CA THR A 169 8.73 -4.05 -23.87
C THR A 169 7.62 -3.64 -22.91
N SER A 170 7.04 -2.46 -23.14
CA SER A 170 5.94 -1.87 -22.37
C SER A 170 4.94 -2.93 -21.88
N SER A 171 4.83 -3.09 -20.56
CA SER A 171 4.06 -4.15 -19.92
C SER A 171 3.27 -3.65 -18.72
N PHE A 172 2.27 -4.44 -18.33
CA PHE A 172 1.43 -4.16 -17.17
C PHE A 172 2.26 -4.05 -15.90
N TYR A 173 2.09 -2.93 -15.20
CA TYR A 173 2.55 -2.76 -13.83
C TYR A 173 1.40 -2.18 -13.00
N PRO A 174 1.16 -2.69 -11.77
CA PRO A 174 0.03 -2.25 -10.95
C PRO A 174 0.28 -0.83 -10.40
N SER A 175 -0.06 0.18 -11.21
CA SER A 175 0.31 1.57 -10.97
C SER A 175 -0.84 2.47 -10.53
N ALA A 176 -1.97 1.93 -10.07
CA ALA A 176 -3.09 2.77 -9.64
C ALA A 176 -2.74 3.75 -8.50
N TRP A 177 -1.86 3.37 -7.57
CA TRP A 177 -1.30 4.30 -6.57
C TRP A 177 -0.53 5.46 -7.24
N HIS A 178 0.31 5.14 -8.23
CA HIS A 178 1.12 6.12 -8.96
C HIS A 178 0.26 7.11 -9.74
N VAL A 179 -0.85 6.66 -10.34
CA VAL A 179 -1.80 7.56 -11.04
C VAL A 179 -2.36 8.59 -10.06
N VAL A 180 -2.81 8.15 -8.88
CA VAL A 180 -3.31 9.07 -7.84
C VAL A 180 -2.21 10.02 -7.40
N THR A 181 -1.02 9.50 -7.12
CA THR A 181 0.12 10.32 -6.65
C THR A 181 0.55 11.34 -7.70
N ALA A 182 0.58 10.98 -8.98
CA ALA A 182 0.89 11.90 -10.08
C ALA A 182 -0.17 13.00 -10.22
N VAL A 183 -1.45 12.64 -10.16
CA VAL A 183 -2.54 13.64 -10.15
C VAL A 183 -2.37 14.60 -8.98
N VAL A 184 -2.00 14.13 -7.79
CA VAL A 184 -1.74 15.01 -6.65
C VAL A 184 -0.50 15.88 -6.88
N ALA A 185 0.62 15.31 -7.33
CA ALA A 185 1.87 16.02 -7.59
C ALA A 185 1.68 17.19 -8.59
N SER A 186 0.83 17.01 -9.60
CA SER A 186 0.53 18.04 -10.60
C SER A 186 -0.08 19.34 -10.04
N PHE A 187 -0.60 19.33 -8.81
CA PHE A 187 -1.09 20.54 -8.12
C PHE A 187 0.01 21.27 -7.32
N PHE A 188 1.21 20.69 -7.22
CA PHE A 188 2.31 21.19 -6.37
C PHE A 188 3.62 21.31 -7.15
N GLY A 189 3.56 21.73 -8.43
CA GLY A 189 4.75 21.88 -9.27
C GLY A 189 5.48 20.57 -9.48
N ASP A 190 4.73 19.47 -9.64
CA ASP A 190 5.26 18.14 -9.87
C ASP A 190 6.19 17.63 -8.76
N ALA A 191 5.94 18.06 -7.51
CA ALA A 191 6.63 17.59 -6.31
C ALA A 191 6.19 16.15 -5.95
N VAL A 192 6.86 15.17 -6.56
CA VAL A 192 6.52 13.73 -6.46
C VAL A 192 6.62 13.20 -5.02
N THR A 193 7.67 13.55 -4.28
CA THR A 193 7.90 13.06 -2.91
C THR A 193 6.88 13.64 -1.92
N LEU A 194 6.54 14.93 -2.06
CA LEU A 194 5.46 15.57 -1.30
C LEU A 194 4.12 14.85 -1.51
N ALA A 195 3.78 14.57 -2.76
CA ALA A 195 2.57 13.86 -3.12
C ALA A 195 2.57 12.41 -2.63
N ALA A 196 3.71 11.73 -2.66
CA ALA A 196 3.87 10.37 -2.14
C ALA A 196 3.57 10.33 -0.63
N ASN A 197 4.17 11.23 0.16
CA ASN A 197 3.90 11.35 1.59
C ASN A 197 2.45 11.72 1.89
N ALA A 198 1.89 12.67 1.14
CA ALA A 198 0.48 13.04 1.24
C ALA A 198 -0.45 11.85 0.98
N SER A 199 -0.12 11.01 0.00
CA SER A 199 -0.87 9.80 -0.32
C SER A 199 -0.83 8.77 0.81
N ILE A 200 0.34 8.53 1.41
CA ILE A 200 0.50 7.61 2.56
C ILE A 200 -0.39 8.07 3.71
N ILE A 201 -0.37 9.36 4.05
CA ILE A 201 -1.17 9.94 5.13
C ILE A 201 -2.67 9.83 4.82
N ALA A 202 -3.11 10.24 3.62
CA ALA A 202 -4.52 10.19 3.23
C ALA A 202 -5.08 8.75 3.26
N LEU A 203 -4.28 7.80 2.77
CA LEU A 203 -4.65 6.38 2.72
C LEU A 203 -4.74 5.77 4.13
N THR A 204 -3.73 6.00 4.98
CA THR A 204 -3.64 5.41 6.32
C THR A 204 -4.51 6.09 7.37
N ALA A 205 -4.65 7.43 7.34
CA ALA A 205 -5.42 8.18 8.32
C ALA A 205 -6.91 8.31 7.97
N VAL A 206 -7.28 8.19 6.69
CA VAL A 206 -8.66 8.45 6.23
C VAL A 206 -9.26 7.26 5.48
N VAL A 207 -8.69 6.85 4.35
CA VAL A 207 -9.30 5.80 3.48
C VAL A 207 -9.47 4.47 4.22
N PHE A 208 -8.38 3.94 4.79
CA PHE A 208 -8.43 2.65 5.46
C PHE A 208 -9.31 2.65 6.72
N PRO A 209 -9.22 3.66 7.61
CA PRO A 209 -10.11 3.78 8.77
C PRO A 209 -11.59 3.91 8.38
N LEU A 210 -11.95 4.71 7.36
CA LEU A 210 -13.34 4.83 6.94
C LEU A 210 -13.86 3.55 6.27
N GLY A 211 -13.04 2.87 5.48
CA GLY A 211 -13.41 1.58 4.88
C GLY A 211 -13.63 0.49 5.91
N MET A 212 -12.75 0.40 6.91
CA MET A 212 -12.94 -0.52 8.04
C MET A 212 -14.14 -0.12 8.91
N CYS A 213 -14.38 1.18 9.13
CA CYS A 213 -15.55 1.65 9.85
C CYS A 213 -16.85 1.20 9.15
N LEU A 214 -16.93 1.34 7.83
CA LEU A 214 -18.08 0.88 7.04
C LEU A 214 -18.24 -0.65 7.14
N LEU A 215 -17.14 -1.40 7.05
CA LEU A 215 -17.15 -2.86 7.23
C LEU A 215 -17.70 -3.25 8.61
N PHE A 216 -17.27 -2.56 9.67
CA PHE A 216 -17.71 -2.84 11.03
C PHE A 216 -19.17 -2.47 11.24
N LEU A 217 -19.63 -1.34 10.72
CA LEU A 217 -21.04 -0.98 10.73
C LEU A 217 -21.89 -2.03 10.00
N LYS A 218 -21.37 -2.57 8.89
CA LYS A 218 -22.07 -3.60 8.11
C LYS A 218 -22.14 -4.95 8.81
N LEU A 219 -21.05 -5.39 9.46
CA LEU A 219 -20.96 -6.71 10.09
C LEU A 219 -21.45 -6.73 11.53
N PHE A 220 -21.31 -5.62 12.26
CA PHE A 220 -21.52 -5.52 13.71
C PHE A 220 -22.44 -4.34 14.11
N GLY A 221 -23.29 -3.85 13.21
CA GLY A 221 -24.13 -2.66 13.44
C GLY A 221 -24.98 -2.70 14.71
N GLU A 222 -25.43 -3.90 15.13
CA GLU A 222 -26.14 -4.11 16.40
C GLU A 222 -25.20 -4.00 17.63
N GLY A 223 -23.96 -4.47 17.47
CA GLY A 223 -22.91 -4.48 18.49
C GLY A 223 -22.08 -3.20 18.51
N LYS A 224 -22.69 -2.05 18.85
CA LYS A 224 -22.03 -0.73 18.82
C LYS A 224 -20.64 -0.72 19.47
N ARG A 225 -20.44 -1.44 20.59
CA ARG A 225 -19.13 -1.54 21.28
C ARG A 225 -18.01 -2.10 20.40
N VAL A 226 -18.33 -3.07 19.54
CA VAL A 226 -17.36 -3.67 18.60
C VAL A 226 -17.01 -2.66 17.51
N VAL A 227 -18.01 -1.94 16.99
CA VAL A 227 -17.79 -0.84 16.04
C VAL A 227 -16.84 0.20 16.63
N TRP A 228 -17.07 0.67 17.86
CA TRP A 228 -16.17 1.61 18.52
C TRP A 228 -14.77 1.03 18.76
N ALA A 229 -14.68 -0.21 19.26
CA ALA A 229 -13.40 -0.86 19.53
C ALA A 229 -12.53 -1.00 18.28
N GLY A 230 -13.13 -1.18 17.10
CA GLY A 230 -12.40 -1.27 15.84
C GLY A 230 -11.50 -0.07 15.55
N SER A 231 -11.85 1.13 16.02
CA SER A 231 -11.02 2.34 15.82
C SER A 231 -9.61 2.20 16.39
N LEU A 232 -9.44 1.38 17.43
CA LEU A 232 -8.16 1.15 18.09
C LEU A 232 -7.25 0.26 17.28
N PHE A 233 -7.78 -0.63 16.44
CA PHE A 233 -7.03 -1.73 15.85
C PHE A 233 -6.72 -1.56 14.36
N VAL A 234 -7.43 -0.67 13.64
CA VAL A 234 -7.26 -0.51 12.18
C VAL A 234 -5.80 -0.28 11.80
N VAL A 235 -5.09 0.61 12.51
CA VAL A 235 -3.68 0.94 12.22
C VAL A 235 -2.73 0.54 13.36
N ALA A 236 -3.15 -0.39 14.22
CA ALA A 236 -2.32 -0.81 15.36
C ALA A 236 -1.29 -1.89 15.00
N PHE A 237 -1.54 -2.64 13.92
CA PHE A 237 -0.69 -3.77 13.55
C PHE A 237 0.53 -3.32 12.75
N CYS A 238 1.72 -3.75 13.16
CA CYS A 238 2.96 -3.44 12.42
C CYS A 238 2.99 -4.05 11.02
N GLY A 239 2.36 -5.23 10.82
CA GLY A 239 2.31 -5.89 9.51
C GLY A 239 1.50 -5.12 8.46
N PHE A 240 0.43 -4.43 8.86
CA PHE A 240 -0.39 -3.63 7.96
C PHE A 240 -1.11 -2.49 8.71
N PRO A 241 -1.03 -1.22 8.23
CA PRO A 241 -0.48 -0.80 6.94
C PRO A 241 1.03 -0.58 6.93
N TRP A 242 1.67 -0.47 8.11
CA TRP A 242 3.03 0.02 8.25
C TRP A 242 4.10 -0.83 7.58
N GLY A 243 3.89 -2.13 7.50
CA GLY A 243 4.81 -3.05 6.83
C GLY A 243 5.11 -2.64 5.40
N PHE A 244 4.10 -2.15 4.69
CA PHE A 244 4.21 -1.72 3.31
C PHE A 244 4.76 -0.29 3.15
N VAL A 245 4.74 0.51 4.22
CA VAL A 245 5.40 1.83 4.25
C VAL A 245 6.89 1.71 4.54
N VAL A 246 7.35 0.60 5.14
CA VAL A 246 8.75 0.41 5.51
C VAL A 246 9.49 -0.49 4.53
N TYR A 247 8.96 -1.70 4.30
CA TYR A 247 9.61 -2.70 3.44
C TYR A 247 9.19 -2.53 1.98
N GLY A 248 10.18 -2.48 1.09
CA GLY A 248 9.99 -2.47 -0.38
C GLY A 248 9.10 -1.35 -0.92
N GLN A 249 8.73 -0.37 -0.09
CA GLN A 249 7.69 0.63 -0.38
C GLN A 249 6.48 0.02 -1.12
N LEU A 250 5.88 -1.04 -0.56
CA LEU A 250 4.77 -1.79 -1.18
C LEU A 250 3.44 -1.00 -1.23
N LEU A 251 3.49 0.29 -1.61
CA LEU A 251 2.39 1.27 -1.58
C LEU A 251 1.24 0.89 -2.53
N SER A 252 1.55 0.35 -3.71
CA SER A 252 0.54 -0.19 -4.62
C SER A 252 -0.26 -1.34 -3.97
N ASN A 253 0.46 -2.24 -3.27
CA ASN A 253 -0.17 -3.31 -2.50
C ASN A 253 -0.96 -2.77 -1.30
N MET A 254 -0.48 -1.71 -0.68
CA MET A 254 -1.17 -1.03 0.42
C MET A 254 -2.54 -0.54 -0.02
N VAL A 255 -2.63 0.19 -1.13
CA VAL A 255 -3.90 0.63 -1.70
C VAL A 255 -4.81 -0.57 -1.96
N SER A 256 -4.30 -1.61 -2.63
CA SER A 256 -5.05 -2.83 -2.93
C SER A 256 -5.71 -3.44 -1.68
N PHE A 257 -4.96 -3.61 -0.59
CA PHE A 257 -5.49 -4.15 0.67
C PHE A 257 -6.47 -3.21 1.38
N MET A 258 -6.25 -1.89 1.30
CA MET A 258 -7.16 -0.90 1.89
C MET A 258 -8.53 -0.84 1.19
N LEU A 259 -8.61 -1.27 -0.07
CA LEU A 259 -9.86 -1.33 -0.84
C LEU A 259 -10.67 -2.62 -0.58
N ILE A 260 -10.05 -3.68 -0.04
CA ILE A 260 -10.72 -4.96 0.24
C ILE A 260 -11.96 -4.80 1.13
N PRO A 261 -11.94 -4.06 2.27
CA PRO A 261 -13.12 -3.86 3.10
C PRO A 261 -14.29 -3.23 2.33
N LEU A 262 -14.02 -2.33 1.39
CA LEU A 262 -15.02 -1.60 0.62
C LEU A 262 -15.71 -2.52 -0.41
N ALA A 263 -14.93 -3.27 -1.17
CA ALA A 263 -15.44 -4.27 -2.10
C ALA A 263 -16.22 -5.37 -1.35
N PHE A 264 -15.74 -5.75 -0.16
CA PHE A 264 -16.38 -6.77 0.65
C PHE A 264 -17.74 -6.30 1.21
N VAL A 265 -17.87 -5.05 1.62
CA VAL A 265 -19.18 -4.48 2.01
C VAL A 265 -20.17 -4.52 0.84
N ALA A 266 -19.73 -4.21 -0.38
CA ALA A 266 -20.58 -4.31 -1.57
C ALA A 266 -21.03 -5.77 -1.83
N LEU A 267 -20.13 -6.74 -1.66
CA LEU A 267 -20.45 -8.17 -1.77
C LEU A 267 -21.48 -8.61 -0.72
N VAL A 268 -21.28 -8.26 0.55
CA VAL A 268 -22.24 -8.56 1.62
C VAL A 268 -23.60 -7.94 1.29
N GLY A 269 -23.61 -6.69 0.83
CA GLY A 269 -24.82 -6.04 0.37
C GLY A 269 -25.50 -6.79 -0.78
N ALA A 270 -24.75 -7.26 -1.77
CA ALA A 270 -25.28 -7.97 -2.94
C ALA A 270 -25.97 -9.29 -2.54
N ILE A 271 -25.37 -10.00 -1.58
CA ILE A 271 -25.93 -11.25 -1.01
C ILE A 271 -27.25 -10.97 -0.29
N GLU A 272 -27.35 -9.85 0.44
CA GLU A 272 -28.53 -9.50 1.25
C GLU A 272 -29.63 -8.76 0.47
N ALA A 273 -29.32 -8.24 -0.72
CA ALA A 273 -30.26 -7.48 -1.52
C ALA A 273 -31.44 -8.36 -1.99
N LYS A 274 -32.67 -7.88 -1.76
CA LYS A 274 -33.90 -8.60 -2.13
C LYS A 274 -34.31 -8.42 -3.61
N GLY A 275 -33.96 -7.31 -4.25
CA GLY A 275 -34.38 -6.96 -5.61
C GLY A 275 -33.25 -7.04 -6.64
N LEU A 276 -33.59 -7.43 -7.89
CA LEU A 276 -32.61 -7.60 -8.98
C LEU A 276 -31.83 -6.33 -9.28
N SER A 277 -32.49 -5.17 -9.34
CA SER A 277 -31.80 -3.89 -9.59
C SER A 277 -30.74 -3.56 -8.54
N GLY A 278 -31.02 -3.85 -7.26
CA GLY A 278 -30.04 -3.64 -6.19
C GLY A 278 -28.86 -4.60 -6.29
N LYS A 279 -29.13 -5.88 -6.60
CA LYS A 279 -28.11 -6.90 -6.84
C LYS A 279 -27.17 -6.50 -7.99
N VAL A 280 -27.72 -6.04 -9.12
CA VAL A 280 -26.91 -5.63 -10.29
C VAL A 280 -26.01 -4.44 -9.95
N ARG A 281 -26.53 -3.41 -9.28
CA ARG A 281 -25.73 -2.24 -8.88
C ARG A 281 -24.64 -2.58 -7.86
N LEU A 282 -24.92 -3.47 -6.91
CA LEU A 282 -23.93 -3.93 -5.94
C LEU A 282 -22.90 -4.87 -6.58
N ALA A 283 -23.31 -5.72 -7.54
CA ALA A 283 -22.41 -6.53 -8.34
C ALA A 283 -21.46 -5.65 -9.18
N PHE A 284 -21.97 -4.54 -9.75
CA PHE A 284 -21.13 -3.55 -10.39
C PHE A 284 -20.09 -2.96 -9.41
N LEU A 285 -20.50 -2.60 -8.18
CA LEU A 285 -19.55 -2.11 -7.16
C LEU A 285 -18.50 -3.15 -6.77
N VAL A 286 -18.87 -4.43 -6.69
CA VAL A 286 -17.91 -5.53 -6.47
C VAL A 286 -16.94 -5.64 -7.64
N ALA A 287 -17.44 -5.59 -8.88
CA ALA A 287 -16.61 -5.68 -10.08
C ALA A 287 -15.64 -4.49 -10.20
N ALA A 288 -16.13 -3.26 -10.03
CA ALA A 288 -15.31 -2.06 -10.01
C ALA A 288 -14.27 -2.12 -8.88
N GLY A 289 -14.67 -2.60 -7.70
CA GLY A 289 -13.76 -2.82 -6.58
C GLY A 289 -12.64 -3.82 -6.89
N LEU A 290 -12.97 -4.96 -7.50
CA LEU A 290 -11.99 -5.96 -7.93
C LEU A 290 -11.04 -5.42 -8.99
N VAL A 291 -11.53 -4.63 -9.95
CA VAL A 291 -10.67 -3.95 -10.93
C VAL A 291 -9.72 -2.98 -10.24
N SER A 292 -10.21 -2.10 -9.35
CA SER A 292 -9.35 -1.18 -8.59
C SER A 292 -8.30 -1.91 -7.75
N ILE A 293 -8.71 -2.98 -7.06
CA ILE A 293 -7.81 -3.85 -6.29
C ILE A 293 -6.74 -4.44 -7.22
N ALA A 294 -7.13 -5.01 -8.36
CA ALA A 294 -6.18 -5.64 -9.28
C ALA A 294 -5.20 -4.66 -9.93
N LEU A 295 -5.68 -3.47 -10.34
CA LEU A 295 -4.85 -2.39 -10.91
C LEU A 295 -3.95 -1.74 -9.85
N SER A 296 -4.31 -1.86 -8.57
CA SER A 296 -3.47 -1.43 -7.44
C SER A 296 -2.45 -2.51 -7.06
N GLN A 297 -2.85 -3.78 -6.98
CA GLN A 297 -1.97 -4.95 -6.89
C GLN A 297 -2.83 -6.23 -7.00
N PRO A 298 -2.54 -7.16 -7.94
CA PRO A 298 -3.36 -8.36 -8.17
C PRO A 298 -3.54 -9.27 -6.95
N ASN A 299 -2.53 -9.35 -6.08
CA ASN A 299 -2.59 -10.22 -4.89
C ASN A 299 -3.74 -9.86 -3.92
N GLY A 300 -4.17 -8.59 -3.89
CA GLY A 300 -5.31 -8.16 -3.09
C GLY A 300 -6.63 -8.78 -3.54
N ALA A 301 -6.76 -9.17 -4.82
CA ALA A 301 -7.95 -9.88 -5.31
C ALA A 301 -8.01 -11.30 -4.74
N PHE A 302 -6.86 -11.98 -4.56
CA PHE A 302 -6.79 -13.27 -3.88
C PHE A 302 -7.06 -13.13 -2.38
N THR A 303 -6.52 -12.09 -1.73
CA THR A 303 -6.84 -11.77 -0.32
C THR A 303 -8.34 -11.52 -0.14
N PHE A 304 -8.98 -10.74 -1.03
CA PHE A 304 -10.43 -10.54 -1.06
C PHE A 304 -11.17 -11.87 -1.26
N GLY A 305 -10.71 -12.71 -2.19
CA GLY A 305 -11.29 -14.00 -2.50
C GLY A 305 -11.39 -14.92 -1.28
N ILE A 306 -10.36 -14.93 -0.42
CA ILE A 306 -10.36 -15.70 0.84
C ILE A 306 -11.51 -15.25 1.75
N TRP A 307 -11.65 -13.95 2.00
CA TRP A 307 -12.77 -13.40 2.77
C TRP A 307 -14.12 -13.69 2.11
N ALA A 308 -14.24 -13.45 0.82
CA ALA A 308 -15.48 -13.62 0.06
C ALA A 308 -15.99 -15.07 0.12
N VAL A 309 -15.12 -16.05 -0.16
CA VAL A 309 -15.46 -17.48 -0.16
C VAL A 309 -15.83 -17.94 1.25
N LEU A 310 -14.99 -17.65 2.24
CA LEU A 310 -15.23 -18.11 3.62
C LEU A 310 -16.47 -17.47 4.24
N TYR A 311 -16.74 -16.20 3.93
CA TYR A 311 -17.97 -15.54 4.33
C TYR A 311 -19.19 -16.19 3.69
N CYS A 312 -19.17 -16.43 2.38
CA CYS A 312 -20.27 -17.08 1.68
C CYS A 312 -20.53 -18.49 2.21
N MET A 313 -19.47 -19.28 2.47
CA MET A 313 -19.59 -20.58 3.13
C MET A 313 -20.23 -20.44 4.51
N GLY A 314 -19.77 -19.48 5.33
CA GLY A 314 -20.36 -19.19 6.64
C GLY A 314 -21.86 -18.88 6.56
N ARG A 315 -22.28 -18.08 5.56
CA ARG A 315 -23.69 -17.73 5.32
C ARG A 315 -24.53 -18.90 4.82
N ILE A 316 -23.96 -19.80 4.03
CA ILE A 316 -24.63 -21.03 3.57
C ILE A 316 -24.84 -21.99 4.74
N LEU A 317 -23.83 -22.16 5.59
CA LEU A 317 -23.86 -23.10 6.72
C LEU A 317 -24.69 -22.57 7.89
N VAL A 318 -24.59 -21.27 8.21
CA VAL A 318 -25.25 -20.62 9.34
C VAL A 318 -26.02 -19.38 8.83
N PRO A 319 -27.27 -19.54 8.37
CA PRO A 319 -28.07 -18.41 7.90
C PRO A 319 -28.50 -17.49 9.05
N PRO A 320 -28.75 -16.19 8.77
CA PRO A 320 -29.08 -15.22 9.81
C PRO A 320 -30.39 -15.44 10.57
N CYS A 321 -31.31 -16.26 10.05
CA CYS A 321 -32.66 -16.45 10.60
C CYS A 321 -32.87 -17.77 11.34
N ASP A 322 -31.85 -18.62 11.45
CA ASP A 322 -31.96 -19.90 12.16
C ASP A 322 -31.28 -19.78 13.53
N ASP A 323 -32.06 -19.62 14.61
CA ASP A 323 -31.56 -19.57 16.00
C ASP A 323 -31.00 -20.93 16.48
N ALA A 324 -31.28 -22.01 15.75
CA ALA A 324 -30.72 -23.35 15.97
C ALA A 324 -30.59 -24.11 14.63
N PRO A 325 -29.56 -23.83 13.80
CA PRO A 325 -29.44 -24.47 12.50
C PRO A 325 -29.02 -25.92 12.69
N ARG A 326 -29.94 -26.88 12.50
CA ARG A 326 -29.53 -28.22 12.07
C ARG A 326 -28.93 -28.06 10.68
N ILE A 327 -27.61 -28.21 10.57
CA ILE A 327 -26.92 -28.07 9.29
C ILE A 327 -27.37 -29.21 8.38
N ALA A 328 -28.29 -28.90 7.45
CA ALA A 328 -28.77 -29.87 6.48
C ALA A 328 -27.64 -30.30 5.53
N SER A 329 -27.64 -31.57 5.13
CA SER A 329 -26.65 -32.13 4.18
C SER A 329 -26.54 -31.32 2.88
N LYS A 330 -27.66 -30.77 2.38
CA LYS A 330 -27.69 -29.89 1.21
C LYS A 330 -26.87 -28.60 1.38
N ARG A 331 -26.86 -28.00 2.58
CA ARG A 331 -26.07 -26.79 2.88
C ARG A 331 -24.58 -27.12 2.94
N ILE A 332 -24.23 -28.27 3.51
CA ILE A 332 -22.85 -28.78 3.51
C ILE A 332 -22.38 -29.01 2.08
N ALA A 333 -23.18 -29.68 1.26
CA ALA A 333 -22.87 -29.91 -0.15
C ALA A 333 -22.69 -28.60 -0.94
N ALA A 334 -23.55 -27.60 -0.72
CA ALA A 334 -23.42 -26.29 -1.36
C ALA A 334 -22.15 -25.53 -0.92
N ALA A 335 -21.82 -25.53 0.38
CA ALA A 335 -20.59 -24.93 0.88
C ALA A 335 -19.34 -25.66 0.36
N ALA A 336 -19.38 -26.99 0.29
CA ALA A 336 -18.30 -27.81 -0.27
C ALA A 336 -18.13 -27.58 -1.77
N ALA A 337 -19.23 -27.45 -2.53
CA ALA A 337 -19.19 -27.12 -3.95
C ALA A 337 -18.59 -25.74 -4.19
N LEU A 338 -18.98 -24.72 -3.40
CA LEU A 338 -18.37 -23.39 -3.47
C LEU A 338 -16.87 -23.43 -3.18
N PHE A 339 -16.46 -24.17 -2.15
CA PHE A 339 -15.05 -24.36 -1.82
C PHE A 339 -14.28 -25.07 -2.95
N ALA A 340 -14.86 -26.12 -3.54
CA ALA A 340 -14.26 -26.84 -4.65
C ALA A 340 -14.09 -25.95 -5.89
N VAL A 341 -15.09 -25.11 -6.22
CA VAL A 341 -14.99 -24.11 -7.30
C VAL A 341 -13.88 -23.09 -6.99
N ALA A 342 -13.76 -22.63 -5.76
CA ALA A 342 -12.69 -21.72 -5.36
C ALA A 342 -11.30 -22.38 -5.50
N CYS A 343 -11.14 -23.63 -5.07
CA CYS A 343 -9.91 -24.40 -5.25
C CYS A 343 -9.58 -24.62 -6.74
N ALA A 344 -10.58 -24.94 -7.56
CA ALA A 344 -10.39 -25.09 -9.00
C ALA A 344 -9.94 -23.76 -9.64
N GLY A 345 -10.56 -22.64 -9.28
CA GLY A 345 -10.15 -21.30 -9.72
C GLY A 345 -8.72 -20.96 -9.28
N TRP A 346 -8.35 -21.28 -8.03
CA TRP A 346 -7.01 -21.11 -7.51
C TRP A 346 -5.97 -21.89 -8.34
N VAL A 347 -6.25 -23.17 -8.64
CA VAL A 347 -5.36 -24.02 -9.45
C VAL A 347 -5.26 -23.49 -10.89
N VAL A 348 -6.38 -23.12 -11.52
CA VAL A 348 -6.38 -22.54 -12.87
C VAL A 348 -5.54 -21.28 -12.93
N LEU A 349 -5.68 -20.38 -11.96
CA LEU A 349 -4.88 -19.15 -11.90
C LEU A 349 -3.41 -19.43 -11.56
N TYR A 350 -3.12 -20.45 -10.74
CA TYR A 350 -1.75 -20.85 -10.42
C TYR A 350 -1.00 -21.32 -11.66
N PHE A 351 -1.67 -21.98 -12.61
CA PHE A 351 -1.08 -22.41 -13.87
C PHE A 351 -1.26 -21.41 -15.03
N ALA A 352 -1.87 -20.25 -14.78
CA ALA A 352 -2.08 -19.25 -15.84
C ALA A 352 -0.75 -18.65 -16.31
N PRO A 353 -0.47 -18.58 -17.63
CA PRO A 353 0.82 -18.09 -18.14
C PRO A 353 1.22 -16.70 -17.65
N PHE A 354 0.27 -15.77 -17.61
CA PHE A 354 0.51 -14.38 -17.22
C PHE A 354 0.83 -14.21 -15.71
N LEU A 355 0.61 -15.23 -14.89
CA LEU A 355 0.95 -15.22 -13.45
C LEU A 355 2.23 -15.99 -13.12
N GLN A 356 2.86 -16.69 -14.08
CA GLN A 356 4.00 -17.55 -13.79
C GLN A 356 5.19 -16.78 -13.20
N ASN A 357 5.49 -15.58 -13.71
CA ASN A 357 6.54 -14.73 -13.15
C ASN A 357 6.29 -14.31 -11.70
N VAL A 358 5.04 -14.36 -11.24
CA VAL A 358 4.64 -14.03 -9.87
C VAL A 358 4.67 -15.27 -8.98
N VAL A 359 3.96 -16.34 -9.39
CA VAL A 359 3.78 -17.53 -8.54
C VAL A 359 5.02 -18.41 -8.42
N GLN A 360 5.94 -18.31 -9.38
CA GLN A 360 7.23 -19.02 -9.35
C GLN A 360 8.35 -18.19 -8.71
N TYR A 361 8.15 -16.88 -8.51
CA TYR A 361 9.12 -16.04 -7.82
C TYR A 361 9.29 -16.56 -6.38
N THR A 362 10.55 -16.78 -5.97
CA THR A 362 10.84 -17.45 -4.70
C THR A 362 11.79 -16.61 -3.84
N TRP A 363 11.30 -16.12 -2.72
CA TRP A 363 12.13 -15.71 -1.59
C TRP A 363 12.48 -16.93 -0.74
N LYS A 364 13.72 -17.08 -0.30
CA LYS A 364 14.14 -18.24 0.50
C LYS A 364 13.54 -18.22 1.91
N ALA A 365 13.33 -19.40 2.48
CA ALA A 365 13.03 -19.54 3.90
C ALA A 365 14.11 -18.85 4.76
N THR A 366 13.66 -18.18 5.81
CA THR A 366 14.51 -17.29 6.61
C THR A 366 14.28 -17.45 8.11
N LEU A 367 13.31 -18.28 8.53
CA LEU A 367 13.06 -18.67 9.91
C LEU A 367 12.84 -20.19 9.97
N SER A 368 13.09 -20.80 11.13
CA SER A 368 12.55 -22.14 11.40
C SER A 368 11.03 -22.09 11.59
N PRO A 369 10.31 -23.21 11.41
CA PRO A 369 8.85 -23.25 11.61
C PRO A 369 8.40 -22.80 13.01
N LEU A 370 9.15 -23.14 14.06
CA LEU A 370 8.82 -22.74 15.44
C LEU A 370 9.00 -21.24 15.66
N GLU A 371 10.07 -20.65 15.12
CA GLU A 371 10.29 -19.20 15.16
C GLU A 371 9.22 -18.46 14.36
N ALA A 372 8.81 -19.00 13.20
CA ALA A 372 7.75 -18.45 12.39
C ALA A 372 6.40 -18.43 13.13
N ILE A 373 6.06 -19.53 13.81
CA ILE A 373 4.84 -19.59 14.64
C ILE A 373 4.93 -18.57 15.78
N GLY A 374 6.04 -18.55 16.53
CA GLY A 374 6.23 -17.61 17.64
C GLY A 374 6.16 -16.14 17.20
N GLY A 375 6.93 -15.79 16.16
CA GLY A 375 6.94 -14.44 15.59
C GLY A 375 5.59 -14.03 15.01
N GLY A 376 4.89 -14.97 14.35
CA GLY A 376 3.55 -14.72 13.83
C GLY A 376 2.52 -14.49 14.94
N LEU A 377 2.53 -15.30 16.01
CA LEU A 377 1.62 -15.14 17.15
C LEU A 377 1.82 -13.79 17.85
N LEU A 378 3.04 -13.24 17.80
CA LEU A 378 3.40 -11.92 18.30
C LEU A 378 3.30 -10.79 17.27
N PHE A 379 2.78 -11.08 16.06
CA PHE A 379 2.60 -10.15 14.94
C PHE A 379 3.89 -9.45 14.45
N MET A 380 5.03 -10.14 14.48
CA MET A 380 6.36 -9.62 14.10
C MET A 380 6.61 -9.69 12.59
N PHE A 381 5.69 -9.15 11.78
CA PHE A 381 5.65 -9.38 10.33
C PHE A 381 6.56 -8.48 9.47
N THR A 382 6.92 -7.28 9.94
CA THR A 382 7.70 -6.29 9.15
C THR A 382 9.17 -6.24 9.58
N THR A 383 9.39 -6.29 10.87
CA THR A 383 10.70 -6.33 11.48
C THR A 383 10.59 -7.34 12.58
N ARG A 384 11.35 -8.43 12.47
CA ARG A 384 11.29 -9.62 13.35
C ARG A 384 11.74 -9.37 14.79
N GLU A 385 11.60 -8.12 15.22
CA GLU A 385 12.04 -7.51 16.46
C GLU A 385 10.91 -6.69 17.10
N GLY A 386 9.84 -6.35 16.36
CA GLY A 386 8.72 -5.55 16.87
C GLY A 386 7.57 -6.44 17.39
N VAL A 387 7.53 -6.73 18.69
CA VAL A 387 6.49 -7.57 19.30
C VAL A 387 5.21 -6.79 19.62
N GLN A 388 4.06 -7.46 19.51
CA GLN A 388 2.74 -6.87 19.80
C GLN A 388 1.89 -7.78 20.72
N PRO A 389 2.30 -7.97 21.99
CA PRO A 389 1.67 -8.95 22.89
C PRO A 389 0.21 -8.62 23.20
N PHE A 390 -0.15 -7.34 23.37
CA PHE A 390 -1.53 -6.95 23.62
C PHE A 390 -2.46 -7.32 22.45
N LEU A 391 -2.01 -7.11 21.21
CA LEU A 391 -2.78 -7.49 20.02
C LEU A 391 -2.94 -9.01 19.94
N SER A 392 -1.91 -9.76 20.32
CA SER A 392 -1.94 -11.22 20.40
C SER A 392 -3.04 -11.72 21.34
N VAL A 393 -3.12 -11.14 22.55
CA VAL A 393 -4.16 -11.46 23.53
C VAL A 393 -5.56 -11.05 23.03
N ALA A 394 -5.69 -9.86 22.44
CA ALA A 394 -6.96 -9.39 21.89
C ALA A 394 -7.46 -10.30 20.76
N VAL A 395 -6.59 -10.71 19.83
CA VAL A 395 -6.95 -11.60 18.73
C VAL A 395 -7.32 -12.99 19.26
N LEU A 396 -6.57 -13.54 20.22
CA LEU A 396 -6.90 -14.82 20.85
C LEU A 396 -8.28 -14.78 21.53
N ALA A 397 -8.59 -13.71 22.26
CA ALA A 397 -9.91 -13.52 22.85
C ALA A 397 -11.02 -13.46 21.78
N GLY A 398 -10.75 -12.83 20.63
CA GLY A 398 -11.64 -12.83 19.46
C GLY A 398 -11.84 -14.21 18.85
N VAL A 399 -10.77 -14.99 18.70
CA VAL A 399 -10.82 -16.38 18.24
C VAL A 399 -11.71 -17.22 19.16
N ILE A 400 -11.50 -17.13 20.48
CA ILE A 400 -12.33 -17.82 21.47
C ILE A 400 -13.80 -17.41 21.35
N TYR A 401 -14.08 -16.10 21.18
CA TYR A 401 -15.44 -15.58 21.02
C TYR A 401 -16.14 -16.14 19.78
N THR A 402 -15.47 -16.12 18.62
CA THR A 402 -16.05 -16.59 17.35
C THR A 402 -16.19 -18.11 17.28
N CYS A 403 -15.34 -18.87 17.98
CA CYS A 403 -15.53 -20.32 18.16
C CYS A 403 -16.80 -20.65 18.93
N ARG A 404 -17.17 -19.82 19.91
CA ARG A 404 -18.43 -19.92 20.66
C ARG A 404 -19.62 -19.39 19.85
N ASN A 405 -19.40 -18.34 19.05
CA ASN A 405 -20.41 -17.69 18.22
C ASN A 405 -20.20 -18.04 16.75
N ARG A 406 -20.72 -19.21 16.33
CA ARG A 406 -20.48 -19.80 15.01
C ARG A 406 -20.79 -18.88 13.81
N ARG A 407 -21.68 -17.89 13.98
CA ARG A 407 -21.96 -16.82 13.00
C ARG A 407 -20.70 -16.08 12.55
N TYR A 408 -19.72 -15.91 13.44
CA TYR A 408 -18.48 -15.18 13.17
C TYR A 408 -17.26 -16.09 12.94
N LEU A 409 -17.44 -17.41 12.99
CA LEU A 409 -16.35 -18.39 12.89
C LEU A 409 -15.54 -18.26 11.59
N TRP A 410 -16.18 -17.84 10.49
CA TRP A 410 -15.51 -17.61 9.22
C TRP A 410 -14.31 -16.64 9.33
N MET A 411 -14.36 -15.67 10.25
CA MET A 411 -13.26 -14.72 10.49
C MET A 411 -12.03 -15.43 11.06
N THR A 412 -12.24 -16.34 12.02
CA THR A 412 -11.18 -17.16 12.60
C THR A 412 -10.60 -18.14 11.60
N VAL A 413 -11.45 -18.74 10.76
CA VAL A 413 -10.97 -19.63 9.68
C VAL A 413 -10.13 -18.84 8.66
N ALA A 414 -10.55 -17.64 8.29
CA ALA A 414 -9.79 -16.77 7.39
C ALA A 414 -8.44 -16.38 8.00
N TYR A 415 -8.43 -15.91 9.25
CA TYR A 415 -7.21 -15.59 9.99
C TYR A 415 -6.28 -16.80 10.12
N ALA A 416 -6.79 -17.97 10.49
CA ALA A 416 -6.00 -19.18 10.63
C ALA A 416 -5.39 -19.63 9.28
N PHE A 417 -6.15 -19.53 8.19
CA PHE A 417 -5.63 -19.80 6.85
C PHE A 417 -4.49 -18.83 6.50
N ALA A 418 -4.70 -17.52 6.66
CA ALA A 418 -3.67 -16.52 6.40
C ALA A 418 -2.42 -16.73 7.26
N PHE A 419 -2.60 -17.09 8.54
CA PHE A 419 -1.52 -17.40 9.46
C PHE A 419 -0.71 -18.62 9.01
N ILE A 420 -1.38 -19.70 8.57
CA ILE A 420 -0.71 -20.89 8.03
C ILE A 420 0.07 -20.54 6.76
N VAL A 421 -0.53 -19.75 5.85
CA VAL A 421 0.16 -19.27 4.65
C VAL A 421 1.43 -18.51 5.03
N TYR A 422 1.35 -17.56 5.96
CA TYR A 422 2.52 -16.83 6.47
C TYR A 422 3.60 -17.75 7.04
N VAL A 423 3.23 -18.71 7.90
CA VAL A 423 4.20 -19.64 8.52
C VAL A 423 4.92 -20.44 7.44
N ILE A 424 4.19 -20.99 6.47
CA ILE A 424 4.76 -21.73 5.34
C ILE A 424 5.68 -20.83 4.53
N ASP A 425 5.24 -19.61 4.24
CA ASP A 425 5.95 -18.64 3.41
C ASP A 425 7.32 -18.26 3.99
N VAL A 426 7.39 -17.99 5.29
CA VAL A 426 8.64 -17.54 5.93
C VAL A 426 9.58 -18.69 6.31
N SER A 427 9.06 -19.92 6.49
CA SER A 427 9.81 -21.03 7.09
C SER A 427 10.06 -22.26 6.22
N THR A 428 9.48 -22.31 5.02
CA THR A 428 9.64 -23.46 4.12
C THR A 428 10.08 -23.01 2.72
N ASP A 429 10.61 -23.95 1.94
CA ASP A 429 10.88 -23.79 0.52
C ASP A 429 10.19 -24.92 -0.25
N GLY A 430 9.93 -24.71 -1.54
CA GLY A 430 9.35 -25.70 -2.44
C GLY A 430 7.89 -25.45 -2.83
N VAL A 431 7.26 -26.46 -3.43
CA VAL A 431 5.98 -26.32 -4.15
C VAL A 431 4.83 -25.90 -3.22
N VAL A 432 4.79 -26.39 -1.98
CA VAL A 432 3.73 -26.04 -1.02
C VAL A 432 3.72 -24.54 -0.76
N LYS A 433 4.90 -23.92 -0.62
CA LYS A 433 5.04 -22.47 -0.50
C LYS A 433 4.54 -21.75 -1.74
N GLN A 434 5.00 -22.16 -2.93
CA GLN A 434 4.57 -21.53 -4.18
C GLN A 434 3.05 -21.60 -4.39
N VAL A 435 2.41 -22.75 -4.12
CA VAL A 435 0.96 -22.92 -4.30
C VAL A 435 0.16 -22.05 -3.33
N LEU A 436 0.66 -21.86 -2.10
CA LEU A 436 -0.07 -21.16 -1.04
C LEU A 436 0.24 -19.66 -0.97
N SER A 437 1.50 -19.25 -1.17
CA SER A 437 1.97 -17.86 -1.05
C SER A 437 2.51 -17.28 -2.37
N GLY A 438 2.58 -18.03 -3.46
CA GLY A 438 3.11 -17.57 -4.74
C GLY A 438 2.35 -16.36 -5.32
N PHE A 439 1.02 -16.25 -5.13
CA PHE A 439 0.28 -15.05 -5.54
C PHE A 439 0.72 -13.77 -4.80
N TRP A 440 1.45 -13.92 -3.70
CA TRP A 440 2.11 -12.86 -2.95
C TRP A 440 3.63 -12.92 -3.14
N TYR A 441 4.14 -13.40 -4.28
CA TYR A 441 5.58 -13.50 -4.60
C TYR A 441 6.38 -14.35 -3.63
N THR A 442 5.73 -15.21 -2.83
CA THR A 442 6.34 -15.87 -1.67
C THR A 442 6.99 -14.88 -0.68
N ASP A 443 6.44 -13.67 -0.62
CA ASP A 443 6.91 -12.57 0.20
C ASP A 443 6.13 -12.53 1.53
N TYR A 444 6.83 -12.91 2.61
CA TYR A 444 6.23 -13.01 3.94
C TYR A 444 5.74 -11.68 4.49
N TYR A 445 6.22 -10.54 3.98
CA TYR A 445 5.68 -9.23 4.35
C TYR A 445 4.24 -9.08 3.87
N ARG A 446 3.93 -9.59 2.68
CA ARG A 446 2.60 -9.53 2.07
C ARG A 446 1.64 -10.53 2.69
N THR A 447 2.08 -11.75 2.98
CA THR A 447 1.23 -12.75 3.68
C THR A 447 1.07 -12.42 5.17
N GLY A 448 2.08 -11.81 5.80
CA GLY A 448 1.98 -11.23 7.14
C GLY A 448 1.01 -10.04 7.21
N ALA A 449 1.05 -9.14 6.21
CA ALA A 449 0.08 -8.05 6.09
C ALA A 449 -1.36 -8.57 5.92
N MET A 450 -1.57 -9.64 5.14
CA MET A 450 -2.87 -10.30 5.01
C MET A 450 -3.36 -10.85 6.35
N THR A 451 -2.46 -11.50 7.10
CA THR A 451 -2.74 -12.03 8.44
C THR A 451 -3.14 -10.89 9.40
N ALA A 452 -2.43 -9.77 9.37
CA ALA A 452 -2.75 -8.57 10.16
C ALA A 452 -4.12 -7.98 9.78
N LEU A 453 -4.42 -7.83 8.49
CA LEU A 453 -5.72 -7.34 8.02
C LEU A 453 -6.88 -8.20 8.55
N PHE A 454 -6.72 -9.53 8.52
CA PHE A 454 -7.73 -10.48 8.99
C PHE A 454 -7.85 -10.52 10.52
N ALA A 455 -6.80 -10.12 11.23
CA ALA A 455 -6.80 -10.04 12.69
C ALA A 455 -7.59 -8.83 13.24
N ILE A 456 -7.78 -7.75 12.46
CA ILE A 456 -8.43 -6.51 12.95
C ILE A 456 -9.85 -6.74 13.50
N PRO A 457 -10.77 -7.43 12.78
CA PRO A 457 -12.09 -7.74 13.33
C PRO A 457 -12.04 -8.63 14.58
N LEU A 458 -11.12 -9.60 14.62
CA LEU A 458 -10.96 -10.51 15.77
C LEU A 458 -10.44 -9.75 17.00
N ALA A 459 -9.43 -8.90 16.84
CA ALA A 459 -8.90 -8.07 17.92
C ALA A 459 -9.99 -7.18 18.53
N SER A 460 -10.86 -6.62 17.70
CA SER A 460 -11.94 -5.74 18.13
C SER A 460 -13.03 -6.50 18.90
N LEU A 461 -13.43 -7.68 18.43
CA LEU A 461 -14.34 -8.58 19.15
C LEU A 461 -13.74 -9.01 20.49
N GLY A 462 -12.48 -9.44 20.47
CA GLY A 462 -11.76 -9.86 21.67
C GLY A 462 -11.57 -8.74 22.68
N PHE A 463 -11.28 -7.52 22.24
CA PHE A 463 -11.19 -6.36 23.12
C PHE A 463 -12.49 -6.12 23.89
N VAL A 464 -13.65 -6.22 23.24
CA VAL A 464 -14.95 -6.12 23.93
C VAL A 464 -15.11 -7.21 24.99
N GLN A 465 -14.67 -8.44 24.71
CA GLN A 465 -14.68 -9.53 25.70
C GLN A 465 -13.74 -9.25 26.88
N LEU A 466 -12.54 -8.76 26.61
CA LEU A 466 -11.58 -8.38 27.66
C LEU A 466 -12.14 -7.26 28.53
N VAL A 467 -12.81 -6.27 27.94
CA VAL A 467 -13.50 -5.20 28.69
C VAL A 467 -14.57 -5.80 29.62
N ASP A 468 -15.35 -6.78 29.16
CA ASP A 468 -16.38 -7.43 29.98
C ASP A 468 -15.78 -8.26 31.12
N ILE A 469 -14.68 -8.96 30.87
CA ILE A 469 -13.92 -9.69 31.89
C ILE A 469 -13.40 -8.72 32.94
N VAL A 470 -12.66 -7.68 32.55
CA VAL A 470 -12.09 -6.68 33.47
C VAL A 470 -13.20 -5.94 34.22
N ARG A 471 -14.32 -5.63 33.57
CA ARG A 471 -15.51 -5.05 34.22
C ARG A 471 -16.02 -5.91 35.37
N SER A 472 -16.12 -7.22 35.16
CA SER A 472 -16.57 -8.15 36.22
C SER A 472 -15.59 -8.22 37.39
N TRP A 473 -14.28 -8.09 37.13
CA TRP A 473 -13.25 -8.05 38.17
C TRP A 473 -13.28 -6.74 38.94
N CYS A 474 -13.40 -5.59 38.26
CA CYS A 474 -13.54 -4.28 38.90
C CYS A 474 -14.79 -4.21 39.78
N ALA A 475 -15.93 -4.74 39.33
CA ALA A 475 -17.16 -4.79 40.11
C ALA A 475 -16.97 -5.58 41.43
N LYS A 476 -16.31 -6.74 41.36
CA LYS A 476 -15.96 -7.54 42.54
C LYS A 476 -14.99 -6.82 43.48
N ALA A 477 -13.92 -6.23 42.93
CA ALA A 477 -12.89 -5.54 43.72
C ALA A 477 -13.43 -4.29 44.43
N LEU A 478 -14.26 -3.50 43.73
CA LEU A 478 -14.86 -2.27 44.26
C LEU A 478 -16.12 -2.54 45.10
N ARG A 479 -16.59 -3.80 45.19
CA ARG A 479 -17.83 -4.19 45.87
C ARG A 479 -19.06 -3.39 45.39
N VAL A 480 -19.14 -3.13 44.10
CA VAL A 480 -20.26 -2.43 43.46
C VAL A 480 -20.91 -3.30 42.40
N GLN A 481 -22.15 -2.98 42.02
CA GLN A 481 -22.80 -3.62 40.88
C GLN A 481 -22.04 -3.33 39.58
N ALA A 482 -22.07 -4.29 38.64
CA ALA A 482 -21.36 -4.16 37.37
C ALA A 482 -21.81 -2.95 36.54
N ASP A 483 -23.05 -2.47 36.74
CA ASP A 483 -23.63 -1.30 36.06
C ASP A 483 -23.22 0.05 36.68
N HIS A 484 -22.44 0.05 37.76
CA HIS A 484 -21.91 1.28 38.33
C HIS A 484 -21.07 2.07 37.31
N PRO A 485 -21.20 3.41 37.21
CA PRO A 485 -20.49 4.21 36.18
C PRO A 485 -18.97 4.01 36.16
N LYS A 486 -18.35 3.84 37.33
CA LYS A 486 -16.91 3.53 37.44
C LYS A 486 -16.55 2.19 36.76
N CYS A 487 -17.41 1.18 36.85
CA CYS A 487 -17.22 -0.13 36.20
C CYS A 487 -17.50 -0.09 34.69
N ARG A 488 -18.09 0.99 34.17
CA ARG A 488 -18.35 1.17 32.73
C ARG A 488 -17.14 1.70 31.98
N TYR A 489 -16.43 2.69 32.53
CA TYR A 489 -15.34 3.38 31.82
C TYR A 489 -13.94 2.95 32.26
N LEU A 490 -13.75 2.58 33.54
CA LEU A 490 -12.44 2.19 34.07
C LEU A 490 -11.82 0.98 33.33
N PRO A 491 -12.55 -0.11 33.02
CA PRO A 491 -11.98 -1.24 32.28
C PRO A 491 -11.46 -0.87 30.89
N VAL A 492 -12.17 0.03 30.19
CA VAL A 492 -11.76 0.53 28.88
C VAL A 492 -10.48 1.35 29.03
N GLY A 493 -10.42 2.26 29.99
CA GLY A 493 -9.23 3.07 30.26
C GLY A 493 -8.00 2.23 30.59
N ILE A 494 -8.15 1.20 31.44
CA ILE A 494 -7.06 0.27 31.79
C ILE A 494 -6.56 -0.46 30.53
N LEU A 495 -7.46 -1.03 29.73
CA LEU A 495 -7.05 -1.81 28.55
C LEU A 495 -6.45 -0.93 27.45
N VAL A 496 -6.95 0.29 27.25
CA VAL A 496 -6.33 1.26 26.32
C VAL A 496 -4.95 1.68 26.83
N ALA A 497 -4.79 1.95 28.12
CA ALA A 497 -3.49 2.28 28.70
C ALA A 497 -2.48 1.12 28.56
N LEU A 498 -2.91 -0.12 28.81
CA LEU A 498 -2.09 -1.32 28.59
C LEU A 498 -1.73 -1.51 27.11
N MET A 499 -2.67 -1.27 26.19
CA MET A 499 -2.41 -1.32 24.76
C MET A 499 -1.35 -0.29 24.36
N LEU A 500 -1.49 0.96 24.80
CA LEU A 500 -0.53 2.03 24.52
C LEU A 500 0.84 1.72 25.12
N MET A 501 0.88 1.19 26.35
CA MET A 501 2.12 0.73 26.99
C MET A 501 2.79 -0.36 26.15
N CYS A 502 2.07 -1.42 25.75
CA CYS A 502 2.66 -2.50 24.95
C CYS A 502 3.12 -2.04 23.55
N GLN A 503 2.50 -1.00 22.99
CA GLN A 503 2.79 -0.53 21.63
C GLN A 503 3.89 0.54 21.58
N PHE A 504 4.00 1.38 22.61
CA PHE A 504 4.86 2.56 22.61
C PHE A 504 5.91 2.60 23.72
N PHE A 505 5.85 1.70 24.72
CA PHE A 505 6.83 1.72 25.80
C PHE A 505 8.23 1.35 25.27
N PRO A 506 9.26 2.18 25.51
CA PRO A 506 10.61 1.94 25.01
C PRO A 506 11.29 0.88 25.90
N PHE A 507 11.02 -0.39 25.63
CA PHE A 507 11.80 -1.49 26.18
C PHE A 507 12.67 -2.13 25.09
N HIS A 508 13.81 -2.64 25.51
CA HIS A 508 14.73 -3.41 24.69
C HIS A 508 15.05 -4.69 25.45
N ALA A 509 14.81 -5.84 24.83
CA ALA A 509 15.07 -7.14 25.41
C ALA A 509 15.82 -8.01 24.40
N LYS A 510 16.94 -8.60 24.82
CA LYS A 510 17.66 -9.59 24.00
C LYS A 510 16.95 -10.94 24.10
N LEU A 511 16.28 -11.37 23.04
CA LEU A 511 15.78 -12.75 22.96
C LEU A 511 16.85 -13.61 22.27
N MET A 512 17.23 -14.72 22.92
CA MET A 512 18.19 -15.71 22.39
C MET A 512 19.56 -15.12 21.94
N GLY A 513 20.01 -14.05 22.59
CA GLY A 513 21.39 -13.54 22.48
C GLY A 513 21.80 -12.87 21.17
N LYS A 514 20.93 -12.81 20.14
CA LYS A 514 21.27 -12.28 18.81
C LYS A 514 20.37 -11.16 18.29
N THR A 515 19.14 -11.01 18.78
CA THR A 515 18.16 -10.04 18.26
C THR A 515 17.60 -9.16 19.38
N ASP A 516 17.64 -7.84 19.15
CA ASP A 516 17.10 -6.85 20.07
C ASP A 516 15.60 -6.67 19.78
N ILE A 517 14.76 -7.07 20.73
CA ILE A 517 13.30 -7.00 20.62
C ILE A 517 12.80 -5.73 21.31
N GLY A 518 11.92 -5.01 20.62
CA GLY A 518 11.24 -3.83 21.13
C GLY A 518 9.75 -3.81 20.82
N ALA A 519 9.08 -2.75 21.27
CA ALA A 519 7.67 -2.52 20.99
C ALA A 519 7.42 -2.30 19.48
N GLY A 520 6.37 -2.92 18.96
CA GLY A 520 6.08 -2.95 17.51
C GLY A 520 6.07 -1.59 16.82
N LEU A 521 5.19 -0.67 17.24
CA LEU A 521 5.05 0.62 16.56
C LEU A 521 6.27 1.55 16.76
N VAL A 522 6.97 1.43 17.88
CA VAL A 522 8.27 2.13 18.09
C VAL A 522 9.31 1.64 17.10
N LYS A 523 9.35 0.33 16.85
CA LYS A 523 10.25 -0.24 15.85
C LYS A 523 9.90 0.29 14.46
N ILE A 524 8.62 0.29 14.06
CA ILE A 524 8.20 0.90 12.79
C ILE A 524 8.63 2.37 12.71
N HIS A 525 8.38 3.17 13.74
CA HIS A 525 8.80 4.58 13.78
C HIS A 525 10.30 4.72 13.51
N ARG A 526 11.13 3.91 14.19
CA ARG A 526 12.58 3.89 13.97
C ARG A 526 12.94 3.50 12.54
N GLU A 527 12.27 2.50 11.98
CA GLU A 527 12.51 2.06 10.61
C GLU A 527 12.12 3.11 9.56
N VAL A 528 11.05 3.87 9.80
CA VAL A 528 10.68 5.04 8.99
C VAL A 528 11.77 6.11 9.12
N SER A 529 12.14 6.50 10.34
CA SER A 529 13.18 7.51 10.58
C SER A 529 14.51 7.16 9.92
N MET A 530 14.99 5.93 10.06
CA MET A 530 16.23 5.50 9.42
C MET A 530 16.19 5.51 7.89
N ARG A 531 15.02 5.29 7.26
CA ARG A 531 14.88 5.22 5.79
C ARG A 531 14.56 6.56 5.16
N TYR A 532 13.92 7.44 5.90
CA TYR A 532 13.51 8.77 5.45
C TYR A 532 14.53 9.86 5.83
N SER A 533 15.63 9.47 6.46
CA SER A 533 16.72 10.36 6.86
C SER A 533 17.64 10.72 5.71
N TRP A 534 18.12 11.97 5.76
CA TRP A 534 19.13 12.53 4.86
C TRP A 534 20.56 12.11 5.23
N ASP A 535 20.74 11.19 6.19
CA ASP A 535 22.06 10.74 6.66
C ASP A 535 22.49 9.39 6.04
N ARG A 536 21.68 8.80 5.15
CA ARG A 536 21.96 7.47 4.56
C ARG A 536 21.50 7.36 3.10
N GLY A 537 22.35 6.79 2.25
CA GLY A 537 22.12 6.76 0.80
C GLY A 537 22.27 8.17 0.27
N LEU A 538 21.29 8.66 -0.50
CA LEU A 538 21.27 10.07 -0.94
C LEU A 538 21.20 11.03 0.25
N THR A 539 22.29 11.74 0.51
CA THR A 539 22.47 12.64 1.65
C THR A 539 21.89 14.03 1.41
N GLY A 540 21.79 14.83 2.49
CA GLY A 540 21.36 16.22 2.40
C GLY A 540 22.35 17.09 1.62
N GLU A 541 23.65 16.84 1.76
CA GLU A 541 24.70 17.50 0.97
C GLU A 541 24.59 17.15 -0.51
N GLU A 542 24.41 15.86 -0.83
CA GLU A 542 24.23 15.38 -2.21
C GLU A 542 22.96 15.95 -2.86
N ASP A 543 21.83 15.99 -2.14
CA ASP A 543 20.60 16.64 -2.63
C ASP A 543 20.80 18.13 -2.91
N ALA A 544 21.53 18.83 -2.05
CA ALA A 544 21.88 20.23 -2.28
C ALA A 544 22.79 20.42 -3.51
N PHE A 545 23.74 19.50 -3.72
CA PHE A 545 24.58 19.48 -4.92
C PHE A 545 23.74 19.21 -6.18
N VAL A 546 22.86 18.21 -6.16
CA VAL A 546 21.95 17.89 -7.26
C VAL A 546 21.10 19.10 -7.63
N LYS A 547 20.54 19.82 -6.65
CA LYS A 547 19.77 21.05 -6.92
C LYS A 547 20.57 22.13 -7.63
N LYS A 548 21.85 22.33 -7.28
CA LYS A 548 22.75 23.23 -8.01
C LYS A 548 23.06 22.69 -9.42
N ALA A 549 23.26 21.38 -9.55
CA ALA A 549 23.52 20.74 -10.83
C ALA A 549 22.35 20.89 -11.81
N VAL A 550 21.10 20.80 -11.34
CA VAL A 550 19.88 21.02 -12.16
C VAL A 550 19.90 22.39 -12.84
N GLU A 551 20.40 23.44 -12.18
CA GLU A 551 20.47 24.79 -12.77
C GLU A 551 21.47 24.90 -13.93
N LEU A 552 22.43 23.96 -14.02
CA LEU A 552 23.47 23.91 -15.06
C LEU A 552 23.16 22.91 -16.19
N ILE A 553 22.27 21.94 -15.93
CA ILE A 553 21.86 20.93 -16.90
C ILE A 553 20.80 21.53 -17.82
N GLY A 554 21.04 21.46 -19.14
CA GLY A 554 20.05 21.89 -20.13
C GLY A 554 18.72 21.12 -20.01
N GLU A 555 17.60 21.79 -20.27
CA GLU A 555 16.27 21.20 -20.15
C GLU A 555 16.14 19.92 -21.00
N GLY A 556 15.72 18.82 -20.37
CA GLY A 556 15.55 17.52 -21.03
C GLY A 556 16.84 16.78 -21.40
N ALA A 557 18.01 17.39 -21.22
CA ALA A 557 19.30 16.80 -21.59
C ALA A 557 19.56 15.49 -20.83
N LEU A 558 20.05 14.47 -21.54
CA LEU A 558 20.39 13.20 -20.92
C LEU A 558 21.64 13.34 -20.05
N VAL A 559 21.53 12.82 -18.83
CA VAL A 559 22.62 12.73 -17.85
C VAL A 559 23.00 11.27 -17.65
N ILE A 560 24.24 10.92 -17.94
CA ILE A 560 24.82 9.63 -17.56
C ILE A 560 25.22 9.69 -16.09
N ASN A 561 24.88 8.66 -15.33
CA ASN A 561 25.08 8.65 -13.88
C ASN A 561 25.53 7.28 -13.38
N VAL A 562 25.93 7.20 -12.11
CA VAL A 562 26.23 5.95 -11.42
C VAL A 562 25.09 5.67 -10.43
N PRO A 563 24.10 4.81 -10.74
CA PRO A 563 22.87 4.73 -9.97
C PRO A 563 23.07 4.32 -8.50
N SER A 564 24.20 3.68 -8.18
CA SER A 564 24.50 3.24 -6.82
C SER A 564 24.90 4.36 -5.87
N ASP A 565 25.30 5.54 -6.37
CA ASP A 565 25.65 6.72 -5.55
C ASP A 565 24.42 7.55 -5.11
N GLY A 566 23.21 7.11 -5.48
CA GLY A 566 21.96 7.81 -5.17
C GLY A 566 21.41 8.70 -6.28
N SER A 567 22.19 9.01 -7.32
CA SER A 567 21.75 9.77 -8.49
C SER A 567 20.57 9.12 -9.25
N CYS A 568 20.31 7.82 -9.04
CA CYS A 568 19.16 7.15 -9.64
C CYS A 568 17.80 7.68 -9.17
N TRP A 569 17.72 8.29 -7.98
CA TRP A 569 16.49 8.93 -7.51
C TRP A 569 16.19 10.24 -8.25
N SER A 570 17.19 10.86 -8.89
CA SER A 570 17.05 12.23 -9.37
C SER A 570 16.12 12.42 -10.56
N TYR A 571 15.81 11.35 -11.29
CA TYR A 571 14.69 11.37 -12.23
C TYR A 571 13.35 11.51 -11.49
N GLY A 572 13.09 10.63 -10.52
CA GLY A 572 11.84 10.66 -9.77
C GLY A 572 11.64 11.93 -8.95
N VAL A 573 12.70 12.43 -8.32
CA VAL A 573 12.64 13.56 -7.38
C VAL A 573 12.77 14.90 -8.12
N GLU A 574 13.92 15.18 -8.74
CA GLU A 574 14.19 16.47 -9.39
C GLU A 574 13.76 16.54 -10.86
N GLY A 575 13.47 15.41 -11.50
CA GLY A 575 13.13 15.37 -12.93
C GLY A 575 14.35 15.37 -13.86
N ILE A 576 15.55 15.08 -13.36
CA ILE A 576 16.74 14.95 -14.20
C ILE A 576 16.57 13.74 -15.11
N ASN A 577 16.76 13.91 -16.42
CA ASN A 577 16.67 12.81 -17.39
C ASN A 577 17.91 11.88 -17.28
N THR A 578 18.00 11.12 -16.19
CA THR A 578 19.09 10.20 -15.92
C THR A 578 18.98 8.94 -16.76
N TYR A 579 20.13 8.42 -17.20
CA TYR A 579 20.21 7.20 -18.00
C TYR A 579 19.94 5.94 -17.14
N PHE A 580 20.49 5.89 -15.93
CA PHE A 580 20.31 4.78 -14.98
C PHE A 580 19.35 5.20 -13.86
N ARG A 581 18.09 4.81 -13.99
CA ARG A 581 16.98 5.17 -13.08
C ARG A 581 16.74 4.17 -11.93
N ARG A 582 17.56 3.13 -11.83
CA ARG A 582 17.55 2.14 -10.75
C ARG A 582 18.97 1.61 -10.55
N SER A 583 19.27 1.11 -9.35
CA SER A 583 20.49 0.37 -9.08
C SER A 583 20.50 -0.98 -9.84
N SER A 584 20.87 -0.93 -11.12
CA SER A 584 20.99 -2.05 -12.05
C SER A 584 22.00 -1.77 -13.17
N ASP A 585 22.56 -2.83 -13.75
CA ASP A 585 23.53 -2.76 -14.85
C ASP A 585 22.93 -2.30 -16.20
N ASN A 586 21.60 -2.22 -16.30
CA ASN A 586 20.89 -1.76 -17.49
C ASN A 586 20.23 -0.41 -17.20
N GLY A 587 20.43 0.54 -18.12
CA GLY A 587 19.69 1.79 -18.17
C GLY A 587 18.69 1.80 -19.33
N ARG A 588 18.33 2.99 -19.80
CA ARG A 588 17.28 3.19 -20.83
C ARG A 588 17.53 2.57 -22.18
N GLY A 589 18.79 2.35 -22.54
CA GLY A 589 19.17 1.66 -23.77
C GLY A 589 19.17 0.13 -23.65
N GLY A 590 19.72 -0.51 -24.66
CA GLY A 590 19.99 -1.95 -24.65
C GLY A 590 21.00 -2.35 -23.56
N ALA A 591 21.08 -3.64 -23.26
CA ALA A 591 22.08 -4.19 -22.33
C ALA A 591 23.52 -3.92 -22.83
N GLU A 592 23.75 -4.00 -24.14
CA GLU A 592 25.05 -3.70 -24.75
C GLU A 592 25.40 -2.21 -24.70
N GLU A 593 24.46 -1.33 -25.04
CA GLU A 593 24.65 0.14 -24.94
C GLU A 593 24.98 0.54 -23.50
N SER A 594 24.20 0.03 -22.55
CA SER A 594 24.43 0.24 -21.12
C SER A 594 25.82 -0.25 -20.70
N LYS A 595 26.25 -1.41 -21.20
CA LYS A 595 27.58 -1.96 -20.90
C LYS A 595 28.70 -1.08 -21.48
N ILE A 596 28.58 -0.61 -22.71
CA ILE A 596 29.56 0.29 -23.35
C ILE A 596 29.71 1.56 -22.51
N LEU A 597 28.60 2.23 -22.18
CA LEU A 597 28.64 3.45 -21.35
C LEU A 597 29.32 3.18 -20.00
N ARG A 598 28.88 2.16 -19.26
CA ARG A 598 29.43 1.92 -17.92
C ARG A 598 30.90 1.53 -17.91
N THR A 599 31.40 0.89 -18.97
CA THR A 599 32.76 0.33 -18.99
C THR A 599 33.76 1.15 -19.81
N GLN A 600 33.30 2.00 -20.73
CA GLN A 600 34.14 2.68 -21.73
C GLN A 600 33.85 4.18 -21.91
N LEU A 601 32.88 4.78 -21.20
CA LEU A 601 32.51 6.20 -21.43
C LEU A 601 33.71 7.18 -21.34
N ARG A 602 34.66 6.96 -20.43
CA ARG A 602 35.90 7.74 -20.31
C ARG A 602 36.73 7.82 -21.59
N ASP A 603 36.59 6.85 -22.50
CA ASP A 603 37.38 6.73 -23.72
C ASP A 603 36.76 7.52 -24.89
N ILE A 604 35.74 8.37 -24.64
CA ILE A 604 35.01 9.15 -25.66
C ILE A 604 35.91 9.94 -26.61
N SER A 605 37.08 10.42 -26.17
CA SER A 605 38.01 11.15 -27.03
C SER A 605 38.75 10.26 -28.05
N THR A 606 38.71 8.93 -27.88
CA THR A 606 39.50 7.98 -28.66
C THR A 606 38.69 6.83 -29.28
N SER A 607 37.50 6.54 -28.74
CA SER A 607 36.65 5.45 -29.21
C SER A 607 35.48 5.98 -30.05
N GLU A 608 35.50 5.69 -31.36
CA GLU A 608 34.39 6.03 -32.26
C GLU A 608 33.07 5.36 -31.86
N GLU A 609 33.12 4.18 -31.23
CA GLU A 609 31.94 3.46 -30.76
C GLU A 609 31.26 4.22 -29.61
N VAL A 610 32.05 4.72 -28.66
CA VAL A 610 31.55 5.54 -27.54
C VAL A 610 31.02 6.88 -28.05
N GLN A 611 31.73 7.54 -28.98
CA GLN A 611 31.26 8.79 -29.60
C GLN A 611 29.93 8.62 -30.30
N ARG A 612 29.78 7.56 -31.12
CA ARG A 612 28.52 7.26 -31.80
C ARG A 612 27.39 7.05 -30.81
N LEU A 613 27.62 6.22 -29.78
CA LEU A 613 26.61 5.92 -28.78
C LEU A 613 26.17 7.16 -27.98
N VAL A 614 27.12 7.99 -27.54
CA VAL A 614 26.85 9.24 -26.81
C VAL A 614 26.06 10.22 -27.68
N ASN A 615 26.42 10.35 -28.97
CA ASN A 615 25.71 11.20 -29.92
C ASN A 615 24.30 10.69 -30.24
N ASP A 616 24.14 9.39 -30.46
CA ASP A 616 22.84 8.75 -30.75
C ASP A 616 21.87 8.90 -29.56
N LEU A 617 22.39 8.83 -28.34
CA LEU A 617 21.62 9.02 -27.11
C LEU A 617 21.38 10.49 -26.74
N ASP A 618 22.04 11.42 -27.43
CA ASP A 618 22.11 12.85 -27.07
C ASP A 618 22.52 13.04 -25.59
N ALA A 619 23.51 12.27 -25.12
CA ALA A 619 24.03 12.36 -23.77
C ALA A 619 24.95 13.58 -23.66
N ARG A 620 24.65 14.49 -22.70
CA ARG A 620 25.35 15.77 -22.58
C ARG A 620 26.09 15.96 -21.27
N TYR A 621 25.72 15.23 -20.23
CA TYR A 621 26.30 15.42 -18.91
C TYR A 621 26.65 14.08 -18.25
N VAL A 622 27.61 14.14 -17.33
CA VAL A 622 27.90 13.05 -16.39
C VAL A 622 27.74 13.59 -14.96
N LEU A 623 26.89 12.93 -14.17
CA LEU A 623 26.68 13.23 -12.76
C LEU A 623 27.23 12.07 -11.91
N MET A 624 28.13 12.40 -10.98
CA MET A 624 28.65 11.48 -9.98
C MET A 624 28.51 12.13 -8.61
N LEU A 625 27.85 11.44 -7.69
CA LEU A 625 27.73 11.88 -6.30
C LEU A 625 28.84 11.32 -5.43
N ASP A 626 29.37 10.15 -5.80
CA ASP A 626 30.51 9.52 -5.13
C ASP A 626 31.66 9.33 -6.13
N VAL A 627 32.82 9.95 -5.90
CA VAL A 627 34.06 9.65 -6.63
C VAL A 627 34.79 8.47 -5.99
N GLN A 628 35.40 7.63 -6.84
CA GLN A 628 36.16 6.46 -6.41
C GLN A 628 37.32 6.87 -5.46
N GLY A 629 37.42 6.19 -4.31
CA GLY A 629 38.49 6.41 -3.33
C GLY A 629 38.20 7.47 -2.25
N SER A 630 37.01 8.08 -2.25
CA SER A 630 36.54 8.92 -1.12
C SER A 630 36.29 8.07 0.13
N ASP A 631 36.71 8.57 1.30
CA ASP A 631 36.43 7.95 2.60
C ASP A 631 34.97 8.12 3.04
N HIS A 632 34.20 8.98 2.36
CA HIS A 632 32.82 9.33 2.71
C HIS A 632 31.75 8.74 1.78
N ARG A 633 32.12 7.79 0.90
CA ARG A 633 31.20 7.23 -0.11
C ARG A 633 29.90 6.70 0.50
N THR A 634 28.77 7.09 -0.09
CA THR A 634 27.43 6.66 0.32
C THR A 634 26.85 5.53 -0.56
N THR A 635 27.68 5.03 -1.48
CA THR A 635 27.34 4.06 -2.52
C THR A 635 26.68 2.78 -1.97
N THR A 636 25.51 2.42 -2.52
CA THR A 636 24.83 1.16 -2.18
C THR A 636 25.55 -0.06 -2.76
N THR A 637 25.60 -1.15 -2.00
CA THR A 637 26.16 -2.44 -2.47
C THR A 637 25.14 -3.30 -3.21
N ILE A 638 23.89 -2.87 -3.31
CA ILE A 638 22.82 -3.61 -3.97
C ILE A 638 23.12 -3.69 -5.47
N ARG A 639 23.37 -4.90 -5.99
CA ARG A 639 23.63 -5.16 -7.43
C ARG A 639 24.77 -4.33 -8.02
N TYR A 640 25.63 -3.76 -7.19
CA TYR A 640 26.76 -2.94 -7.60
C TYR A 640 28.06 -3.74 -7.58
N LYS A 641 28.88 -3.51 -8.60
CA LYS A 641 30.21 -4.09 -8.77
C LYS A 641 31.09 -3.05 -9.45
N GLU A 642 32.12 -2.58 -8.77
CA GLU A 642 33.00 -1.50 -9.24
C GLU A 642 33.57 -1.75 -10.63
N GLU A 643 33.94 -2.99 -10.95
CA GLU A 643 34.46 -3.36 -12.27
C GLU A 643 33.47 -3.10 -13.41
N ASN A 644 32.16 -3.06 -13.11
CA ASN A 644 31.12 -2.81 -14.09
C ASN A 644 30.96 -1.31 -14.41
N TRP A 645 31.51 -0.39 -13.59
CA TRP A 645 31.26 1.06 -13.67
C TRP A 645 32.52 1.89 -13.95
N ARG A 646 33.66 1.23 -14.17
CA ARG A 646 34.96 1.86 -14.41
C ARG A 646 34.95 2.94 -15.49
N GLY A 647 34.16 2.79 -16.55
CA GLY A 647 34.08 3.76 -17.64
C GLY A 647 33.49 5.11 -17.22
N ILE A 648 32.72 5.14 -16.13
CA ILE A 648 32.12 6.36 -15.58
C ILE A 648 32.92 6.81 -14.34
N GLU A 649 33.14 5.92 -13.38
CA GLU A 649 33.74 6.25 -12.07
C GLU A 649 35.21 6.70 -12.14
N THR A 650 35.90 6.46 -13.26
CA THR A 650 37.28 6.90 -13.46
C THR A 650 37.42 8.16 -14.33
N ILE A 651 36.32 8.89 -14.53
CA ILE A 651 36.33 10.21 -15.17
C ILE A 651 36.80 11.24 -14.14
N ASP A 652 37.82 12.01 -14.50
CA ASP A 652 38.38 13.11 -13.71
C ASP A 652 38.60 14.37 -14.57
N GLU A 653 39.09 15.45 -13.96
CA GLU A 653 39.38 16.72 -14.64
C GLU A 653 40.43 16.60 -15.75
N GLN A 654 41.24 15.53 -15.77
CA GLN A 654 42.26 15.29 -16.78
C GLN A 654 41.75 14.40 -17.91
N THR A 655 40.57 13.80 -17.77
CA THR A 655 40.00 12.88 -18.75
C THR A 655 39.54 13.66 -19.99
N PRO A 656 40.14 13.44 -21.18
CA PRO A 656 39.79 14.21 -22.37
C PRO A 656 38.37 13.90 -22.86
N GLY A 657 37.64 14.93 -23.27
CA GLY A 657 36.23 14.83 -23.70
C GLY A 657 35.22 15.24 -22.63
N PHE A 658 35.68 15.59 -21.43
CA PHE A 658 34.85 16.06 -20.33
C PHE A 658 35.32 17.43 -19.84
N LYS A 659 34.37 18.31 -19.52
CA LYS A 659 34.62 19.62 -18.92
C LYS A 659 33.89 19.71 -17.59
N LEU A 660 34.63 19.93 -16.51
CA LEU A 660 34.02 20.09 -15.18
C LEU A 660 33.17 21.37 -15.13
N LEU A 661 31.92 21.23 -14.70
CA LEU A 661 30.99 22.35 -14.50
C LEU A 661 30.77 22.67 -13.03
N LEU A 662 30.71 21.65 -12.18
CA LEU A 662 30.45 21.80 -10.74
C LEU A 662 31.19 20.71 -9.97
N SER A 663 31.82 21.10 -8.85
CA SER A 663 32.44 20.18 -7.90
C SER A 663 32.28 20.66 -6.47
N GLU A 664 31.89 19.75 -5.58
CA GLU A 664 31.89 19.93 -4.12
C GLU A 664 32.32 18.59 -3.50
N ASP A 665 33.34 18.59 -2.65
CA ASP A 665 33.93 17.37 -2.04
C ASP A 665 34.22 16.22 -3.03
N ASP A 666 33.44 15.14 -3.01
CA ASP A 666 33.50 13.99 -3.93
C ASP A 666 32.37 13.96 -4.98
N MET A 667 31.53 15.00 -5.05
CA MET A 667 30.47 15.15 -6.04
C MET A 667 30.94 15.94 -7.26
N ARG A 668 30.61 15.48 -8.46
CA ARG A 668 31.06 16.08 -9.74
C ARG A 668 29.94 16.11 -10.78
N LEU A 669 29.86 17.22 -11.51
CA LEU A 669 29.09 17.37 -12.74
C LEU A 669 30.03 17.74 -13.88
N TYR A 670 30.02 16.93 -14.94
CA TYR A 670 30.78 17.19 -16.17
C TYR A 670 29.84 17.43 -17.35
N GLU A 671 30.25 18.33 -18.25
CA GLU A 671 29.75 18.48 -19.61
C GLU A 671 30.55 17.56 -20.55
N ILE A 672 29.85 16.81 -21.39
CA ILE A 672 30.47 15.97 -22.44
C ILE A 672 30.71 16.87 -23.66
N VAL A 673 31.98 17.05 -24.03
CA VAL A 673 32.42 17.96 -25.11
C VAL A 673 33.05 17.23 -26.30
N GLY A 674 33.17 15.90 -26.22
CA GLY A 674 33.83 15.03 -27.19
C GLY A 674 32.91 14.35 -28.19
#